data_AF-A0A2P4QLD4-F1
#
_entry.id   AF-A0A2P4QLD4-F1
#
_cell.length_a   1.000
_cell.length_b   1.000
_cell.length_c   1.000
_cell.angle_alpha   90.00
_cell.angle_beta   90.00
_cell.angle_gamma   90.00
#
_symmetry.space_group_name_H-M   'P 1'
#
loop_
_entity.id
_entity.type
_entity.pdbx_description
1 polymer ?
#
loop_
_entity_poly.entity_id
_entity_poly.type
_entity_poly.pdbx_seq_one_letter_code
_entity_poly.pdbx_strand_id
1 'polypeptide(L)'
;MDNTSTFSNICNFDSIECNGRIKPITYNTKIPKSTKLIISVGMYLCQIHYNQFILNETRNINYNKSCEHSKHDEYKNQSKNTKKKSSKLNLKKVPKRLIEVLELNESSEICSMCRNKTDKDSEYLQNEKYKAPIPIKKNNLNDNDNLQDESIETIQDELIEAIQDESIEVIQNESIEVIQNESIETKQIKTCQHPKHDEYLNQSKNTSKQFSLQKVPTRLIKVLELDELAMICSMCKKKTDKDSQYLQTEEYKAPISRKNNNDNISKIGNHTYLFRKDILYTGEELQQFESDYQEIMTQLKISSEIKLSSKIIKMSNILYNNQHRLNLKPIYDPIAFKTMLETADKDLIGFFDELYAGTNPNTKSETTNNNNKKKLVSLCYFLASINNKYINGIKVDIGSYLETSGASSSSIDTLANIGVSVTRKTVNRKKNFISNEHQQTVDNYCLQNIENMFILNIDDYHNIHRRNQPTLLQTHNIYHFVTILLNTNTKIPKIPFYSLNNFSIHNPKGIDSGLIINNIKNNFMNQLGKSYYMQKELWKNFLIEDSYENRVELLNIHNYDGRIQNYHELRSMSNSKLVDFILHPLHSTKDYIECLDYVFKAFERLENIEENYLNNFIIPVIADWPGQVNIRRAITLRIKKGINSGVPEQVLNLIPMIGPLHVSLNSREILFQTYHFFFEMLYHNLFGDKKILSQKPKQTVINLILHLTYHGWKNIRDIVTKRFGNLKDAEYQMMIDLLDNSIPLTLDIYAILFRSGFFEGYLESTVKIWILFQRLRRHNYNKAPLMFLSDVFYWTSKNHPIINILKNNLPIFNDYFVENFHSSLRHQTAESNSELQIIQKAKIIDAERNNNPFKNSFVNLRNPAKSQIKELKSLEKKVSLFLFSIFDKIHQNIGNTKQINNDRYPKFYLPSFDIEVDVKVLPLGWNTQKIPADDKFCDANNCLLSNSIDLSNGIVLLCGHSFHKECLSTLYDDKCNFCFDYLSSGIEKNIKSLDQRLSTSLKENEIPLFEKENNNDDENDEEENIENILERTECDVENQYDIMYQQWLNYNDI
;
A
#
# COMPACT_ATOMS: atom_id res chain seq x y z
N MET A 1 -42.10 -56.01 6.32
CA MET A 1 -40.96 -56.90 6.02
C MET A 1 -40.26 -56.32 4.81
N ASP A 2 -38.94 -56.24 4.93
CA ASP A 2 -37.87 -55.91 3.98
C ASP A 2 -38.21 -55.42 2.57
N ASN A 3 -37.60 -54.30 2.20
CA ASN A 3 -37.05 -54.12 0.86
C ASN A 3 -35.82 -53.20 0.92
N THR A 4 -34.67 -53.70 0.49
CA THR A 4 -33.35 -53.05 0.60
C THR A 4 -32.88 -52.48 -0.74
N SER A 5 -32.57 -51.18 -0.80
CA SER A 5 -31.90 -50.58 -1.97
C SER A 5 -31.19 -49.24 -1.67
N THR A 6 -30.31 -49.23 -0.65
CA THR A 6 -29.53 -48.02 -0.26
C THR A 6 -28.30 -47.76 -1.14
N PHE A 7 -28.50 -47.53 -2.44
CA PHE A 7 -27.53 -46.94 -3.39
C PHE A 7 -28.31 -46.11 -4.43
N SER A 8 -27.82 -44.99 -4.99
CA SER A 8 -26.45 -44.46 -5.01
C SER A 8 -26.42 -42.92 -4.87
N ASN A 9 -25.53 -42.41 -4.02
CA ASN A 9 -25.16 -40.99 -3.93
C ASN A 9 -23.63 -40.85 -3.92
N ILE A 10 -22.95 -41.71 -4.70
CA ILE A 10 -21.50 -41.88 -4.73
C ILE A 10 -21.02 -41.56 -6.15
N CYS A 11 -19.87 -40.92 -6.29
CA CYS A 11 -19.25 -40.73 -7.61
C CYS A 11 -18.71 -42.07 -8.12
N ASN A 12 -18.93 -42.41 -9.39
CA ASN A 12 -18.41 -43.65 -10.01
C ASN A 12 -16.86 -43.71 -10.17
N PHE A 13 -16.12 -42.94 -9.39
CA PHE A 13 -14.66 -42.90 -9.33
C PHE A 13 -14.27 -42.58 -7.89
N ASP A 14 -13.62 -43.54 -7.21
CA ASP A 14 -13.12 -43.35 -5.85
C ASP A 14 -11.93 -42.39 -5.86
N SER A 15 -12.15 -41.15 -5.40
CA SER A 15 -11.14 -40.11 -5.31
C SER A 15 -11.37 -39.24 -4.08
N ILE A 16 -10.29 -38.99 -3.34
CA ILE A 16 -10.24 -38.10 -2.16
C ILE A 16 -10.60 -36.65 -2.55
N GLU A 17 -10.50 -36.30 -3.84
CA GLU A 17 -10.83 -34.96 -4.35
C GLU A 17 -12.34 -34.69 -4.46
N CYS A 18 -13.22 -35.70 -4.38
CA CYS A 18 -14.65 -35.58 -4.73
C CYS A 18 -15.55 -34.85 -3.70
N ASN A 19 -15.08 -33.77 -3.08
CA ASN A 19 -15.88 -32.91 -2.20
C ASN A 19 -16.75 -31.93 -3.01
N GLY A 20 -18.04 -32.23 -3.18
CA GLY A 20 -19.00 -31.29 -3.76
C GLY A 20 -20.28 -31.93 -4.32
N ARG A 21 -21.09 -31.11 -5.02
CA ARG A 21 -22.33 -31.61 -5.67
C ARG A 21 -22.01 -32.66 -6.74
N ILE A 22 -22.72 -33.77 -6.66
CA ILE A 22 -22.72 -34.86 -7.64
C ILE A 22 -23.77 -34.56 -8.73
N LYS A 23 -23.50 -34.98 -9.97
CA LYS A 23 -24.38 -34.82 -11.13
C LYS A 23 -24.54 -36.15 -11.89
N PRO A 24 -25.77 -36.59 -12.21
CA PRO A 24 -25.98 -37.72 -13.10
C PRO A 24 -25.65 -37.34 -14.54
N ILE A 25 -25.06 -38.28 -15.29
CA ILE A 25 -24.88 -38.20 -16.73
C ILE A 25 -26.18 -38.67 -17.39
N THR A 26 -26.85 -37.76 -18.09
CA THR A 26 -28.15 -38.00 -18.74
C THR A 26 -27.97 -38.25 -20.23
N TYR A 27 -28.99 -38.74 -20.93
CA TYR A 27 -29.00 -38.84 -22.40
C TYR A 27 -28.75 -37.49 -23.10
N ASN A 28 -29.05 -36.37 -22.44
CA ASN A 28 -28.82 -35.01 -22.95
C ASN A 28 -27.37 -34.50 -22.69
N THR A 29 -26.55 -35.24 -21.94
CA THR A 29 -25.17 -34.89 -21.64
C THR A 29 -24.26 -35.32 -22.80
N LYS A 30 -23.66 -34.37 -23.52
CA LYS A 30 -22.70 -34.66 -24.61
C LYS A 30 -21.39 -35.24 -24.03
N ILE A 31 -21.23 -36.56 -24.12
CA ILE A 31 -20.00 -37.26 -23.71
C ILE A 31 -18.95 -37.20 -24.85
N PRO A 32 -17.73 -36.69 -24.61
CA PRO A 32 -16.62 -36.72 -25.57
C PRO A 32 -16.27 -38.13 -26.07
N LYS A 33 -15.83 -38.26 -27.34
CA LYS A 33 -15.39 -39.56 -27.88
C LYS A 33 -14.23 -40.18 -27.09
N SER A 34 -13.33 -39.36 -26.54
CA SER A 34 -12.19 -39.77 -25.70
C SER A 34 -12.59 -40.42 -24.38
N THR A 35 -13.71 -39.99 -23.78
CA THR A 35 -14.17 -40.44 -22.46
C THR A 35 -15.36 -41.42 -22.51
N LYS A 36 -15.92 -41.67 -23.70
CA LYS A 36 -17.07 -42.58 -23.92
C LYS A 36 -16.81 -44.06 -23.57
N LEU A 37 -15.56 -44.48 -23.39
CA LEU A 37 -15.22 -45.83 -22.88
C LEU A 37 -15.24 -45.92 -21.34
N ILE A 38 -15.25 -44.78 -20.65
CA ILE A 38 -15.13 -44.68 -19.18
C ILE A 38 -16.36 -44.00 -18.56
N ILE A 39 -17.15 -43.28 -19.36
CA ILE A 39 -18.39 -42.62 -18.93
C ILE A 39 -19.56 -43.05 -19.81
N SER A 40 -20.62 -43.53 -19.16
CA SER A 40 -21.90 -43.90 -19.74
C SER A 40 -23.05 -43.09 -19.14
N VAL A 41 -24.21 -43.12 -19.80
CA VAL A 41 -25.45 -42.52 -19.29
C VAL A 41 -25.93 -43.35 -18.08
N GLY A 42 -26.29 -42.66 -17.00
CA GLY A 42 -26.63 -43.26 -15.71
C GLY A 42 -25.52 -43.19 -14.66
N MET A 43 -24.28 -42.87 -15.04
CA MET A 43 -23.20 -42.65 -14.07
C MET A 43 -23.36 -41.32 -13.32
N TYR A 44 -22.94 -41.31 -12.06
CA TYR A 44 -22.92 -40.14 -11.18
C TYR A 44 -21.48 -39.62 -11.04
N LEU A 45 -21.25 -38.35 -11.37
CA LEU A 45 -19.93 -37.72 -11.28
C LEU A 45 -19.94 -36.55 -10.28
N CYS A 46 -18.93 -36.48 -9.41
CA CYS A 46 -18.66 -35.27 -8.64
C CYS A 46 -18.24 -34.12 -9.57
N GLN A 47 -18.44 -32.87 -9.16
CA GLN A 47 -18.25 -31.69 -10.02
C GLN A 47 -16.84 -31.57 -10.64
N ILE A 48 -15.81 -32.12 -10.00
CA ILE A 48 -14.43 -32.17 -10.52
C ILE A 48 -14.32 -33.13 -11.70
N HIS A 49 -14.71 -34.41 -11.53
CA HIS A 49 -14.71 -35.39 -12.63
C HIS A 49 -15.62 -34.98 -13.80
N TYR A 50 -16.77 -34.33 -13.52
CA TYR A 50 -17.62 -33.75 -14.57
C TYR A 50 -16.89 -32.63 -15.34
N ASN A 51 -16.14 -31.76 -14.64
CA ASN A 51 -15.34 -30.71 -15.29
C ASN A 51 -14.22 -31.31 -16.14
N GLN A 52 -13.54 -32.33 -15.65
CA GLN A 52 -12.42 -33.01 -16.31
C GLN A 52 -12.88 -33.76 -17.58
N PHE A 53 -13.74 -34.76 -17.42
CA PHE A 53 -14.01 -35.74 -18.47
C PHE A 53 -15.15 -35.35 -19.44
N ILE A 54 -16.00 -34.38 -19.06
CA ILE A 54 -17.05 -33.84 -19.95
C ILE A 54 -16.65 -32.44 -20.45
N LEU A 55 -16.51 -31.44 -19.57
CA LEU A 55 -16.37 -30.04 -20.02
C LEU A 55 -15.00 -29.71 -20.61
N ASN A 56 -13.92 -30.14 -19.98
CA ASN A 56 -12.57 -29.86 -20.47
C ASN A 56 -12.24 -30.69 -21.71
N GLU A 57 -12.65 -31.95 -21.77
CA GLU A 57 -12.51 -32.76 -23.00
C GLU A 57 -13.37 -32.25 -24.17
N THR A 58 -14.61 -31.78 -23.91
CA THR A 58 -15.41 -31.08 -24.94
C THR A 58 -14.74 -29.79 -25.43
N ARG A 59 -13.98 -29.11 -24.56
CA ARG A 59 -13.17 -27.94 -24.96
C ARG A 59 -11.93 -28.37 -25.76
N ASN A 60 -11.21 -29.41 -25.33
CA ASN A 60 -10.00 -29.93 -25.99
C ASN A 60 -10.25 -30.29 -27.46
N ILE A 61 -11.39 -30.91 -27.77
CA ILE A 61 -11.79 -31.25 -29.15
C ILE A 61 -11.86 -30.02 -30.07
N ASN A 62 -12.16 -28.81 -29.55
CA ASN A 62 -12.22 -27.58 -30.35
C ASN A 62 -10.85 -26.93 -30.63
N TYR A 63 -9.74 -27.40 -30.06
CA TYR A 63 -8.41 -26.81 -30.28
C TYR A 63 -7.68 -27.34 -31.52
N ASN A 64 -8.17 -28.40 -32.16
CA ASN A 64 -7.52 -29.03 -33.33
C ASN A 64 -7.94 -28.44 -34.69
N LYS A 65 -8.49 -27.22 -34.74
CA LYS A 65 -8.68 -26.50 -36.01
C LYS A 65 -7.39 -25.84 -36.47
N SER A 66 -6.93 -26.18 -37.67
CA SER A 66 -5.88 -25.46 -38.40
C SER A 66 -6.44 -24.19 -39.07
N CYS A 67 -5.54 -23.30 -39.49
CA CYS A 67 -5.89 -22.13 -40.30
C CYS A 67 -5.96 -22.53 -41.78
N GLU A 68 -7.10 -22.32 -42.44
CA GLU A 68 -7.35 -22.79 -43.82
C GLU A 68 -6.64 -21.99 -44.93
N HIS A 69 -5.91 -20.92 -44.58
CA HIS A 69 -5.19 -20.09 -45.55
C HIS A 69 -4.01 -20.85 -46.21
N SER A 70 -4.01 -20.97 -47.54
CA SER A 70 -2.98 -21.65 -48.35
C SER A 70 -1.54 -21.37 -47.91
N LYS A 71 -1.10 -20.10 -47.90
CA LYS A 71 0.25 -19.67 -47.43
C LYS A 71 0.47 -19.70 -45.90
N HIS A 72 -0.32 -20.43 -45.10
CA HIS A 72 -0.25 -20.35 -43.63
C HIS A 72 1.15 -20.65 -43.06
N ASP A 73 1.75 -21.78 -43.44
CA ASP A 73 3.06 -22.18 -42.94
C ASP A 73 4.20 -21.33 -43.48
N GLU A 74 4.08 -20.77 -44.70
CA GLU A 74 5.03 -19.79 -45.22
C GLU A 74 5.02 -18.50 -44.39
N TYR A 75 3.83 -17.92 -44.18
CA TYR A 75 3.62 -16.73 -43.38
C TYR A 75 4.09 -16.91 -41.92
N LYS A 76 3.96 -18.11 -41.38
CA LYS A 76 4.42 -18.56 -40.06
C LYS A 76 5.95 -18.72 -40.01
N ASN A 77 6.57 -19.35 -41.01
CA ASN A 77 8.02 -19.52 -41.10
C ASN A 77 8.77 -18.20 -41.30
N GLN A 78 8.16 -17.24 -41.98
CA GLN A 78 8.63 -15.84 -42.06
C GLN A 78 8.58 -15.11 -40.69
N SER A 79 7.78 -15.57 -39.71
CA SER A 79 7.59 -14.91 -38.41
C SER A 79 8.63 -15.34 -37.35
N LYS A 80 9.93 -15.28 -37.70
CA LYS A 80 11.03 -15.67 -36.81
C LYS A 80 11.18 -14.70 -35.62
N ASN A 81 10.51 -15.02 -34.52
CA ASN A 81 10.79 -14.45 -33.21
C ASN A 81 10.84 -15.58 -32.16
N THR A 82 11.93 -16.34 -32.17
CA THR A 82 12.10 -17.63 -31.49
C THR A 82 12.35 -17.50 -29.99
N LYS A 83 11.37 -16.97 -29.24
CA LYS A 83 11.28 -17.08 -27.76
C LYS A 83 9.90 -16.76 -27.16
N LYS A 84 8.80 -17.21 -27.78
CA LYS A 84 7.46 -17.23 -27.14
C LYS A 84 6.77 -18.59 -27.31
N LYS A 85 6.11 -19.07 -26.26
CA LYS A 85 5.22 -20.25 -26.31
C LYS A 85 4.13 -20.01 -27.37
N SER A 86 3.71 -21.08 -28.05
CA SER A 86 2.73 -21.03 -29.15
C SER A 86 1.46 -20.27 -28.74
N SER A 87 1.27 -19.07 -29.30
CA SER A 87 0.10 -18.24 -29.02
C SER A 87 -1.16 -18.88 -29.62
N LYS A 88 -2.27 -18.80 -28.87
CA LYS A 88 -3.58 -19.29 -29.33
C LYS A 88 -3.93 -18.63 -30.67
N LEU A 89 -4.06 -19.42 -31.74
CA LEU A 89 -4.54 -18.95 -33.02
C LEU A 89 -6.04 -18.62 -32.89
N ASN A 90 -6.36 -17.35 -32.67
CA ASN A 90 -7.72 -16.84 -32.82
C ASN A 90 -8.10 -16.87 -34.30
N LEU A 91 -8.60 -18.02 -34.75
CA LEU A 91 -9.26 -18.20 -36.03
C LEU A 91 -10.56 -17.39 -36.04
N LYS A 92 -10.90 -16.86 -37.22
CA LYS A 92 -12.20 -16.26 -37.53
C LYS A 92 -12.57 -16.62 -38.96
N LYS A 93 -13.87 -16.66 -39.27
CA LYS A 93 -14.36 -16.77 -40.65
C LYS A 93 -13.63 -15.81 -41.59
N VAL A 94 -13.26 -16.31 -42.77
CA VAL A 94 -12.65 -15.54 -43.85
C VAL A 94 -13.55 -14.34 -44.22
N PRO A 95 -13.03 -13.11 -44.31
CA PRO A 95 -13.80 -11.96 -44.79
C PRO A 95 -14.25 -12.16 -46.24
N LYS A 96 -15.49 -11.82 -46.59
CA LYS A 96 -16.04 -12.05 -47.96
C LYS A 96 -15.11 -11.58 -49.10
N ARG A 97 -14.43 -10.44 -48.94
CA ARG A 97 -13.45 -9.91 -49.91
C ARG A 97 -12.20 -10.77 -50.16
N LEU A 98 -11.94 -11.79 -49.34
CA LEU A 98 -10.82 -12.73 -49.47
C LEU A 98 -11.26 -14.13 -49.89
N ILE A 99 -12.57 -14.39 -50.01
CA ILE A 99 -13.12 -15.71 -50.36
C ILE A 99 -12.71 -16.08 -51.80
N GLU A 100 -13.01 -15.22 -52.77
CA GLU A 100 -12.66 -15.42 -54.19
C GLU A 100 -11.15 -15.33 -54.48
N VAL A 101 -10.37 -14.73 -53.57
CA VAL A 101 -8.92 -14.50 -53.73
C VAL A 101 -8.10 -15.65 -53.16
N LEU A 102 -8.62 -16.34 -52.15
CA LEU A 102 -7.98 -17.48 -51.49
C LEU A 102 -8.60 -18.84 -51.86
N GLU A 103 -9.65 -18.82 -52.71
CA GLU A 103 -10.45 -19.99 -53.11
C GLU A 103 -11.02 -20.78 -51.91
N LEU A 104 -11.38 -20.06 -50.84
CA LEU A 104 -11.96 -20.60 -49.61
C LEU A 104 -13.50 -20.52 -49.62
N ASN A 105 -14.16 -21.16 -48.66
CA ASN A 105 -15.63 -21.15 -48.54
C ASN A 105 -16.13 -20.17 -47.44
N GLU A 106 -17.42 -19.80 -47.43
CA GLU A 106 -18.00 -18.87 -46.44
C GLU A 106 -17.97 -19.36 -44.98
N SER A 107 -17.59 -20.62 -44.74
CA SER A 107 -17.36 -21.20 -43.41
C SER A 107 -15.89 -21.28 -43.01
N SER A 108 -14.95 -21.16 -43.96
CA SER A 108 -13.51 -21.33 -43.71
C SER A 108 -12.98 -20.36 -42.66
N GLU A 109 -12.13 -20.85 -41.75
CA GLU A 109 -11.58 -20.02 -40.68
C GLU A 109 -10.06 -19.80 -40.82
N ILE A 110 -9.66 -18.53 -40.86
CA ILE A 110 -8.27 -18.09 -41.00
C ILE A 110 -7.81 -17.30 -39.77
N CYS A 111 -6.52 -17.37 -39.45
CA CYS A 111 -5.97 -16.65 -38.31
C CYS A 111 -5.73 -15.17 -38.63
N SER A 112 -5.70 -14.33 -37.59
CA SER A 112 -5.43 -12.89 -37.70
C SER A 112 -4.08 -12.57 -38.35
N MET A 113 -3.05 -13.40 -38.13
CA MET A 113 -1.73 -13.24 -38.77
C MET A 113 -1.82 -13.42 -40.27
N CYS A 114 -2.49 -14.48 -40.75
CA CYS A 114 -2.63 -14.73 -42.18
C CYS A 114 -3.40 -13.60 -42.85
N ARG A 115 -4.60 -13.28 -42.36
CA ARG A 115 -5.43 -12.21 -42.91
C ARG A 115 -4.68 -10.86 -43.03
N ASN A 116 -3.91 -10.50 -42.00
CA ASN A 116 -3.14 -9.25 -41.99
C ASN A 116 -1.86 -9.30 -42.87
N LYS A 117 -1.45 -10.49 -43.34
CA LYS A 117 -0.38 -10.68 -44.33
C LYS A 117 -0.92 -10.79 -45.75
N THR A 118 -2.08 -11.42 -45.97
CA THR A 118 -2.80 -11.41 -47.26
C THR A 118 -2.96 -9.99 -47.77
N ASP A 119 -3.36 -9.07 -46.87
CA ASP A 119 -3.54 -7.64 -47.15
C ASP A 119 -2.23 -6.87 -47.47
N LYS A 120 -1.07 -7.55 -47.50
CA LYS A 120 0.28 -7.00 -47.74
C LYS A 120 1.14 -7.86 -48.68
N ASP A 121 0.61 -8.97 -49.18
CA ASP A 121 1.33 -9.90 -50.06
C ASP A 121 1.17 -9.42 -51.50
N SER A 122 2.29 -9.18 -52.18
CA SER A 122 2.32 -8.64 -53.54
C SER A 122 1.57 -9.50 -54.55
N GLU A 123 1.51 -10.82 -54.33
CA GLU A 123 0.81 -11.75 -55.22
C GLU A 123 -0.71 -11.57 -55.14
N TYR A 124 -1.26 -11.42 -53.93
CA TYR A 124 -2.68 -11.15 -53.75
C TYR A 124 -3.06 -9.70 -54.08
N LEU A 125 -2.15 -8.74 -53.88
CA LEU A 125 -2.36 -7.33 -54.25
C LEU A 125 -2.36 -7.09 -55.77
N GLN A 126 -1.81 -8.02 -56.57
CA GLN A 126 -1.82 -7.96 -58.03
C GLN A 126 -2.99 -8.74 -58.68
N ASN A 127 -3.79 -9.46 -57.88
CA ASN A 127 -4.95 -10.20 -58.37
C ASN A 127 -6.15 -9.24 -58.55
N GLU A 128 -6.70 -9.15 -59.77
CA GLU A 128 -7.81 -8.23 -60.12
C GLU A 128 -9.08 -8.43 -59.26
N LYS A 129 -9.27 -9.63 -58.67
CA LYS A 129 -10.40 -9.92 -57.77
C LYS A 129 -10.19 -9.37 -56.35
N TYR A 130 -8.96 -9.02 -55.97
CA TYR A 130 -8.66 -8.54 -54.61
C TYR A 130 -9.20 -7.13 -54.36
N LYS A 131 -10.01 -7.02 -53.30
CA LYS A 131 -10.54 -5.74 -52.83
C LYS A 131 -9.88 -5.37 -51.51
N ALA A 132 -9.25 -4.19 -51.49
CA ALA A 132 -8.61 -3.64 -50.29
C ALA A 132 -9.65 -3.36 -49.18
N PRO A 133 -9.26 -3.45 -47.90
CA PRO A 133 -10.17 -3.12 -46.79
C PRO A 133 -10.48 -1.61 -46.76
N ILE A 134 -11.77 -1.27 -46.84
CA ILE A 134 -12.25 0.12 -46.79
C ILE A 134 -11.88 0.76 -45.43
N PRO A 135 -11.17 1.91 -45.40
CA PRO A 135 -10.85 2.60 -44.15
C PRO A 135 -12.09 3.23 -43.51
N ILE A 136 -12.46 2.76 -42.32
CA ILE A 136 -13.45 3.44 -41.48
C ILE A 136 -12.81 4.71 -40.92
N LYS A 137 -13.08 5.87 -41.52
CA LYS A 137 -12.75 7.17 -40.93
C LYS A 137 -13.49 7.29 -39.59
N LYS A 138 -12.75 7.47 -38.49
CA LYS A 138 -13.31 8.11 -37.30
C LYS A 138 -13.45 9.59 -37.61
N ASN A 139 -14.65 10.12 -37.51
CA ASN A 139 -14.89 11.56 -37.65
C ASN A 139 -14.31 12.28 -36.43
N ASN A 140 -13.28 13.09 -36.65
CA ASN A 140 -13.00 14.22 -35.78
C ASN A 140 -13.90 15.37 -36.26
N LEU A 141 -14.76 15.88 -35.38
CA LEU A 141 -15.39 17.18 -35.57
C LEU A 141 -14.43 18.24 -35.01
N ASN A 142 -13.93 19.10 -35.89
CA ASN A 142 -13.39 20.41 -35.54
C ASN A 142 -14.29 21.43 -36.23
N ASP A 143 -14.79 22.40 -35.49
CA ASP A 143 -15.42 23.58 -36.07
C ASP A 143 -14.34 24.49 -36.68
N ASN A 144 -14.53 24.94 -37.93
CA ASN A 144 -14.71 26.37 -38.22
C ASN A 144 -15.00 26.67 -39.72
N ASP A 145 -15.85 27.67 -39.91
CA ASP A 145 -15.91 28.64 -41.03
C ASP A 145 -16.30 28.22 -42.47
N ASN A 146 -17.53 28.66 -42.84
CA ASN A 146 -17.87 29.40 -44.07
C ASN A 146 -17.78 28.67 -45.43
N LEU A 147 -18.87 28.35 -46.16
CA LEU A 147 -19.93 29.26 -46.64
C LEU A 147 -21.11 28.52 -47.34
N GLN A 148 -22.24 29.21 -47.43
CA GLN A 148 -23.32 29.14 -48.44
C GLN A 148 -24.32 27.95 -48.49
N ASP A 149 -25.58 28.39 -48.51
CA ASP A 149 -26.88 27.80 -48.89
C ASP A 149 -26.84 26.83 -50.10
N GLU A 150 -27.72 25.83 -50.25
CA GLU A 150 -29.17 26.00 -50.49
C GLU A 150 -30.06 24.75 -50.20
N SER A 151 -31.36 25.03 -49.99
CA SER A 151 -32.58 24.24 -50.30
C SER A 151 -32.78 22.77 -49.85
N ILE A 152 -33.70 22.62 -48.88
CA ILE A 152 -35.01 21.91 -48.98
C ILE A 152 -35.10 20.35 -48.99
N GLU A 153 -36.19 19.93 -48.33
CA GLU A 153 -36.77 18.60 -48.07
C GLU A 153 -37.21 17.76 -49.30
N THR A 154 -37.90 16.64 -49.01
CA THR A 154 -38.30 15.52 -49.89
C THR A 154 -37.12 14.57 -50.21
N ILE A 155 -37.31 13.25 -50.35
CA ILE A 155 -38.54 12.45 -50.53
C ILE A 155 -38.65 11.37 -49.43
N GLN A 156 -39.87 11.16 -48.92
CA GLN A 156 -40.33 9.88 -48.35
C GLN A 156 -41.21 9.17 -49.40
N ASP A 157 -41.43 7.87 -49.17
CA ASP A 157 -42.32 6.96 -49.91
C ASP A 157 -41.70 6.23 -51.13
N GLU A 158 -42.40 5.15 -51.55
CA GLU A 158 -41.88 3.96 -52.28
C GLU A 158 -40.76 3.20 -51.52
N LEU A 159 -40.96 2.15 -50.71
CA LEU A 159 -42.11 1.31 -50.31
C LEU A 159 -42.83 0.47 -51.40
N ILE A 160 -43.03 -0.83 -51.08
CA ILE A 160 -44.01 -1.79 -51.69
C ILE A 160 -43.66 -2.28 -53.12
N GLU A 161 -43.88 -3.52 -53.59
CA GLU A 161 -44.35 -4.82 -53.03
C GLU A 161 -43.25 -5.91 -53.29
N ALA A 162 -43.33 -7.26 -53.27
CA ALA A 162 -44.30 -8.37 -53.07
C ALA A 162 -43.55 -9.52 -52.33
N ILE A 163 -44.11 -10.50 -51.59
CA ILE A 163 -45.36 -11.31 -51.56
C ILE A 163 -45.29 -12.63 -52.41
N GLN A 164 -45.92 -13.67 -51.85
CA GLN A 164 -46.27 -15.04 -52.33
C GLN A 164 -45.40 -16.22 -51.81
N ASP A 165 -45.92 -17.40 -51.41
CA ASP A 165 -47.23 -17.89 -50.90
C ASP A 165 -47.05 -19.39 -50.45
N GLU A 166 -47.95 -20.18 -49.81
CA GLU A 166 -49.35 -20.05 -49.32
C GLU A 166 -49.62 -21.05 -48.14
N SER A 167 -50.63 -20.78 -47.28
CA SER A 167 -51.62 -21.70 -46.61
C SER A 167 -51.20 -23.06 -45.92
N ILE A 168 -52.03 -23.89 -45.24
CA ILE A 168 -53.50 -24.03 -44.95
C ILE A 168 -53.72 -24.38 -43.43
N GLU A 169 -54.92 -24.15 -42.87
CA GLU A 169 -55.38 -24.50 -41.48
C GLU A 169 -55.99 -25.91 -41.33
N VAL A 170 -56.47 -26.31 -40.12
CA VAL A 170 -57.85 -26.83 -39.82
C VAL A 170 -58.00 -27.46 -38.40
N ILE A 171 -58.85 -26.82 -37.56
CA ILE A 171 -59.87 -27.34 -36.59
C ILE A 171 -59.47 -28.25 -35.38
N GLN A 172 -60.36 -28.31 -34.38
CA GLN A 172 -60.21 -28.75 -32.99
C GLN A 172 -60.80 -30.16 -32.69
N ASN A 173 -60.45 -30.72 -31.52
CA ASN A 173 -61.33 -31.36 -30.49
C ASN A 173 -60.43 -31.80 -29.31
N GLU A 174 -60.65 -31.41 -28.04
CA GLU A 174 -61.73 -31.71 -27.08
C GLU A 174 -61.59 -33.04 -26.28
N SER A 175 -61.10 -32.87 -25.04
CA SER A 175 -61.56 -33.53 -23.79
C SER A 175 -61.14 -34.97 -23.43
N ILE A 176 -60.95 -35.17 -22.11
CA ILE A 176 -60.98 -36.45 -21.34
C ILE A 176 -59.78 -37.41 -21.63
N GLU A 177 -59.16 -38.14 -20.69
CA GLU A 177 -59.57 -38.57 -19.34
C GLU A 177 -58.46 -38.45 -18.25
N VAL A 178 -58.86 -38.73 -17.00
CA VAL A 178 -58.09 -38.69 -15.74
C VAL A 178 -57.55 -40.08 -15.35
N ILE A 179 -56.35 -40.15 -14.75
CA ILE A 179 -55.90 -41.09 -13.68
C ILE A 179 -54.43 -40.70 -13.36
N GLN A 180 -54.18 -39.90 -12.32
CA GLN A 180 -53.96 -40.24 -10.90
C GLN A 180 -52.48 -40.53 -10.54
N ASN A 181 -52.03 -39.89 -9.45
CA ASN A 181 -51.08 -40.34 -8.40
C ASN A 181 -49.73 -40.99 -8.80
N GLU A 182 -48.58 -40.70 -8.20
CA GLU A 182 -48.11 -39.81 -7.11
C GLU A 182 -46.68 -39.35 -7.50
N SER A 183 -46.05 -38.31 -6.97
CA SER A 183 -46.10 -37.74 -5.61
C SER A 183 -45.90 -36.23 -5.61
N ILE A 184 -46.49 -35.55 -4.62
CA ILE A 184 -46.47 -34.09 -4.50
C ILE A 184 -45.49 -33.63 -3.42
N GLU A 185 -44.50 -32.84 -3.81
CA GLU A 185 -44.06 -31.70 -2.98
C GLU A 185 -43.87 -30.48 -3.88
N THR A 186 -44.93 -29.67 -3.97
CA THR A 186 -45.01 -28.57 -4.94
C THR A 186 -44.02 -27.44 -4.61
N LYS A 187 -43.51 -26.79 -5.66
CA LYS A 187 -43.35 -25.34 -5.61
C LYS A 187 -44.73 -24.74 -5.33
N GLN A 188 -45.08 -24.52 -4.07
CA GLN A 188 -46.24 -23.69 -3.75
C GLN A 188 -45.99 -22.30 -4.33
N ILE A 189 -46.66 -22.01 -5.45
CA ILE A 189 -47.04 -20.64 -5.77
C ILE A 189 -47.82 -20.18 -4.55
N LYS A 190 -47.22 -19.31 -3.74
CA LYS A 190 -47.93 -18.71 -2.62
C LYS A 190 -49.11 -17.96 -3.22
N THR A 191 -50.31 -18.46 -2.97
CA THR A 191 -51.59 -17.82 -3.28
C THR A 191 -52.13 -17.16 -2.01
N CYS A 192 -53.23 -16.41 -2.11
CA CYS A 192 -53.84 -15.81 -0.93
C CYS A 192 -54.78 -16.80 -0.23
N GLN A 193 -54.35 -17.32 0.91
CA GLN A 193 -55.06 -18.33 1.70
C GLN A 193 -56.23 -17.74 2.53
N HIS A 194 -56.84 -16.63 2.09
CA HIS A 194 -58.00 -16.06 2.77
C HIS A 194 -59.26 -16.84 2.38
N PRO A 195 -60.12 -17.32 3.31
CA PRO A 195 -61.29 -18.14 2.96
C PRO A 195 -62.18 -17.53 1.86
N LYS A 196 -62.53 -16.25 1.98
CA LYS A 196 -63.26 -15.47 0.95
C LYS A 196 -62.40 -14.90 -0.20
N HIS A 197 -61.28 -15.51 -0.59
CA HIS A 197 -60.36 -14.88 -1.56
C HIS A 197 -61.05 -14.59 -2.90
N ASP A 198 -61.70 -15.59 -3.48
CA ASP A 198 -62.30 -15.48 -4.82
C ASP A 198 -63.60 -14.65 -4.81
N GLU A 199 -64.38 -14.73 -3.73
CA GLU A 199 -65.53 -13.85 -3.51
C GLU A 199 -65.10 -12.37 -3.47
N TYR A 200 -64.02 -12.07 -2.74
CA TYR A 200 -63.42 -10.73 -2.71
C TYR A 200 -62.82 -10.30 -4.05
N LEU A 201 -62.30 -11.24 -4.85
CA LEU A 201 -61.72 -11.02 -6.18
C LEU A 201 -62.80 -10.71 -7.23
N ASN A 202 -63.86 -11.53 -7.28
CA ASN A 202 -65.00 -11.37 -8.21
C ASN A 202 -65.78 -10.08 -7.95
N GLN A 203 -65.88 -9.66 -6.69
CA GLN A 203 -66.39 -8.34 -6.30
C GLN A 203 -65.45 -7.16 -6.67
N SER A 204 -64.33 -7.36 -7.37
CA SER A 204 -63.38 -6.31 -7.74
C SER A 204 -63.35 -6.09 -9.26
N LYS A 205 -63.64 -4.86 -9.71
CA LYS A 205 -63.72 -4.51 -11.15
C LYS A 205 -62.35 -4.41 -11.86
N ASN A 206 -61.33 -5.15 -11.42
CA ASN A 206 -59.95 -5.10 -11.96
C ASN A 206 -59.26 -6.46 -11.82
N THR A 207 -59.48 -7.36 -12.78
CA THR A 207 -59.01 -8.76 -12.74
C THR A 207 -57.53 -8.99 -13.12
N SER A 208 -56.75 -7.94 -13.38
CA SER A 208 -55.40 -8.04 -13.98
C SER A 208 -54.24 -7.50 -13.12
N LYS A 209 -54.41 -7.31 -11.81
CA LYS A 209 -53.32 -6.86 -10.91
C LYS A 209 -52.83 -7.97 -9.99
N GLN A 210 -51.54 -8.31 -10.07
CA GLN A 210 -50.86 -9.12 -9.06
C GLN A 210 -50.85 -8.37 -7.72
N PHE A 211 -51.62 -8.85 -6.75
CA PHE A 211 -51.62 -8.31 -5.40
C PHE A 211 -50.44 -8.86 -4.60
N SER A 212 -49.66 -7.98 -3.95
CA SER A 212 -48.60 -8.39 -3.06
C SER A 212 -49.12 -9.21 -1.88
N LEU A 213 -48.49 -10.37 -1.66
CA LEU A 213 -48.78 -11.29 -0.57
C LEU A 213 -47.94 -10.96 0.65
N GLN A 214 -48.55 -11.02 1.83
CA GLN A 214 -47.93 -10.77 3.13
C GLN A 214 -48.30 -11.90 4.08
N LYS A 215 -47.43 -12.20 5.06
CA LYS A 215 -47.75 -13.12 6.15
C LYS A 215 -49.02 -12.66 6.88
N VAL A 216 -49.90 -13.58 7.24
CA VAL A 216 -51.16 -13.27 7.95
C VAL A 216 -50.85 -12.52 9.27
N PRO A 217 -51.46 -11.35 9.53
CA PRO A 217 -51.33 -10.67 10.82
C PRO A 217 -51.91 -11.51 11.95
N THR A 218 -51.25 -11.58 13.11
CA THR A 218 -51.60 -12.52 14.20
C THR A 218 -53.07 -12.48 14.64
N ARG A 219 -53.71 -11.30 14.63
CA ARG A 219 -55.15 -11.12 14.92
C ARG A 219 -56.12 -11.81 13.94
N LEU A 220 -55.66 -12.18 12.75
CA LEU A 220 -56.44 -12.79 11.68
C LEU A 220 -56.22 -14.32 11.61
N ILE A 221 -55.20 -14.85 12.28
CA ILE A 221 -54.86 -16.29 12.27
C ILE A 221 -56.03 -17.11 12.83
N LYS A 222 -56.50 -16.78 14.03
CA LYS A 222 -57.65 -17.45 14.66
C LYS A 222 -58.97 -17.26 13.88
N VAL A 223 -59.33 -16.01 13.59
CA VAL A 223 -60.65 -15.65 13.01
C VAL A 223 -60.83 -16.14 11.56
N LEU A 224 -59.73 -16.47 10.86
CA LEU A 224 -59.78 -17.08 9.54
C LEU A 224 -59.38 -18.56 9.53
N GLU A 225 -59.09 -19.15 10.71
CA GLU A 225 -58.62 -20.54 10.89
C GLU A 225 -57.40 -20.90 10.01
N LEU A 226 -56.41 -20.00 9.95
CA LEU A 226 -55.22 -20.14 9.11
C LEU A 226 -53.96 -20.51 9.91
N ASP A 227 -53.02 -21.19 9.25
CA ASP A 227 -51.70 -21.51 9.80
C ASP A 227 -50.85 -20.23 10.07
N GLU A 228 -49.91 -20.30 11.02
CA GLU A 228 -49.05 -19.15 11.33
C GLU A 228 -48.18 -18.71 10.14
N LEU A 229 -47.76 -19.61 9.26
CA LEU A 229 -46.95 -19.30 8.07
C LEU A 229 -47.79 -18.84 6.87
N ALA A 230 -49.12 -18.79 7.01
CA ALA A 230 -50.04 -18.48 5.93
C ALA A 230 -49.83 -17.08 5.33
N MET A 231 -50.21 -16.94 4.07
CA MET A 231 -50.02 -15.73 3.26
C MET A 231 -51.34 -15.23 2.71
N ILE A 232 -51.63 -13.93 2.89
CA ILE A 232 -52.82 -13.27 2.33
C ILE A 232 -52.42 -12.04 1.52
N CYS A 233 -53.21 -11.73 0.49
CA CYS A 233 -52.95 -10.57 -0.36
C CYS A 233 -53.43 -9.27 0.30
N SER A 234 -52.80 -8.17 -0.12
CA SER A 234 -53.11 -6.82 0.36
C SER A 234 -54.54 -6.34 0.05
N MET A 235 -55.27 -7.00 -0.86
CA MET A 235 -56.70 -6.77 -1.09
C MET A 235 -57.56 -7.47 -0.03
N CYS A 236 -57.40 -8.79 0.16
CA CYS A 236 -58.22 -9.56 1.09
C CYS A 236 -58.12 -8.99 2.51
N LYS A 237 -56.89 -8.73 2.99
CA LYS A 237 -56.62 -8.06 4.28
C LYS A 237 -57.44 -6.78 4.51
N LYS A 238 -57.70 -5.98 3.46
CA LYS A 238 -58.49 -4.74 3.52
C LYS A 238 -60.01 -4.96 3.41
N LYS A 239 -60.45 -6.11 2.89
CA LYS A 239 -61.87 -6.48 2.83
C LYS A 239 -62.32 -7.24 4.08
N THR A 240 -61.48 -8.08 4.70
CA THR A 240 -61.77 -8.68 6.01
C THR A 240 -62.07 -7.62 7.07
N ASP A 241 -61.28 -6.54 7.09
CA ASP A 241 -61.47 -5.36 7.97
C ASP A 241 -62.78 -4.58 7.68
N LYS A 242 -63.65 -5.06 6.78
CA LYS A 242 -64.93 -4.45 6.35
C LYS A 242 -66.07 -5.45 6.09
N ASP A 243 -65.85 -6.74 6.26
CA ASP A 243 -66.85 -7.78 5.99
C ASP A 243 -67.72 -8.01 7.23
N SER A 244 -69.05 -7.94 7.05
CA SER A 244 -70.01 -7.98 8.15
C SER A 244 -70.05 -9.30 8.90
N GLN A 245 -69.66 -10.43 8.31
CA GLN A 245 -69.60 -11.70 9.04
C GLN A 245 -68.43 -11.73 10.02
N TYR A 246 -67.23 -11.30 9.61
CA TYR A 246 -66.08 -11.25 10.52
C TYR A 246 -66.24 -10.16 11.58
N LEU A 247 -66.84 -9.02 11.25
CA LEU A 247 -67.16 -7.94 12.19
C LEU A 247 -68.25 -8.31 13.24
N GLN A 248 -68.90 -9.46 13.13
CA GLN A 248 -69.90 -9.96 14.09
C GLN A 248 -69.35 -11.07 15.03
N THR A 249 -68.12 -11.55 14.83
CA THR A 249 -67.51 -12.57 15.71
C THR A 249 -66.77 -11.92 16.88
N GLU A 250 -67.04 -12.36 18.12
CA GLU A 250 -66.50 -11.72 19.34
C GLU A 250 -64.96 -11.72 19.44
N GLU A 251 -64.28 -12.69 18.82
CA GLU A 251 -62.82 -12.73 18.79
C GLU A 251 -62.20 -11.67 17.85
N TYR A 252 -62.96 -11.07 16.93
CA TYR A 252 -62.41 -10.23 15.88
C TYR A 252 -62.28 -8.75 16.26
N LYS A 253 -61.03 -8.29 16.39
CA LYS A 253 -60.70 -6.88 16.61
C LYS A 253 -60.11 -6.28 15.31
N ALA A 254 -60.94 -5.51 14.61
CA ALA A 254 -60.52 -4.74 13.43
C ALA A 254 -59.53 -3.61 13.82
N PRO A 255 -58.66 -3.14 12.90
CA PRO A 255 -57.73 -2.06 13.20
C PRO A 255 -58.48 -0.73 13.33
N ILE A 256 -58.19 0.03 14.39
CA ILE A 256 -58.83 1.33 14.64
C ILE A 256 -58.57 2.28 13.48
N SER A 257 -59.62 2.60 12.72
CA SER A 257 -59.57 3.53 11.61
C SER A 257 -59.48 4.98 12.11
N ARG A 258 -58.42 5.69 11.73
CA ARG A 258 -58.31 7.13 12.00
C ARG A 258 -59.33 7.91 11.17
N LYS A 259 -60.49 8.22 11.76
CA LYS A 259 -60.92 9.63 11.99
C LYS A 259 -62.25 9.79 12.74
N ASN A 260 -62.34 10.94 13.42
CA ASN A 260 -63.53 11.64 13.92
C ASN A 260 -64.26 11.07 15.16
N ASN A 261 -63.77 11.53 16.32
CA ASN A 261 -64.52 12.09 17.46
C ASN A 261 -65.83 11.41 17.90
N ASN A 262 -65.83 10.82 19.10
CA ASN A 262 -66.21 11.53 20.34
C ASN A 262 -66.36 10.53 21.50
N ASP A 263 -65.63 10.72 22.60
CA ASP A 263 -66.24 10.83 23.93
C ASP A 263 -65.26 11.56 24.88
N ASN A 264 -65.81 12.37 25.78
CA ASN A 264 -65.20 13.66 26.10
C ASN A 264 -64.69 13.78 27.54
N ILE A 265 -63.42 13.42 27.74
CA ILE A 265 -62.58 14.05 28.76
C ILE A 265 -61.24 14.40 28.11
N SER A 266 -60.89 15.68 28.09
CA SER A 266 -59.56 16.16 27.68
C SER A 266 -58.98 17.05 28.77
N LYS A 267 -57.70 16.84 29.07
CA LYS A 267 -56.91 17.77 29.90
C LYS A 267 -56.14 18.73 29.02
N ILE A 268 -56.25 20.02 29.31
CA ILE A 268 -55.43 21.07 28.72
C ILE A 268 -54.96 21.95 29.89
N GLY A 269 -53.65 22.10 30.04
CA GLY A 269 -53.06 22.61 31.29
C GLY A 269 -53.48 21.76 32.49
N ASN A 270 -53.85 22.43 33.59
CA ASN A 270 -54.30 21.78 34.83
C ASN A 270 -55.80 21.41 34.83
N HIS A 271 -56.58 21.91 33.86
CA HIS A 271 -58.04 21.80 33.86
C HIS A 271 -58.54 20.64 32.97
N THR A 272 -59.74 20.16 33.28
CA THR A 272 -60.31 18.91 32.74
C THR A 272 -61.76 19.14 32.34
N TYR A 273 -62.05 19.13 31.04
CA TYR A 273 -63.36 19.56 30.51
C TYR A 273 -64.15 18.36 29.98
N LEU A 274 -65.46 18.40 30.22
CA LEU A 274 -66.39 17.29 30.01
C LEU A 274 -67.56 17.73 29.12
N PHE A 275 -67.26 17.91 27.82
CA PHE A 275 -68.22 18.34 26.80
C PHE A 275 -69.35 17.31 26.66
N ARG A 276 -70.56 17.65 27.11
CA ARG A 276 -71.76 16.81 26.97
C ARG A 276 -72.36 17.05 25.57
N LYS A 277 -72.87 15.98 24.94
CA LYS A 277 -73.42 16.05 23.58
C LYS A 277 -74.80 16.71 23.53
N ASP A 278 -75.56 16.59 24.61
CA ASP A 278 -76.97 16.96 24.67
C ASP A 278 -77.24 17.96 25.82
N ILE A 279 -78.03 18.99 25.53
CA ILE A 279 -78.34 20.18 26.35
C ILE A 279 -77.24 21.27 26.36
N LEU A 280 -77.68 22.52 26.38
CA LEU A 280 -76.91 23.76 26.22
C LEU A 280 -75.94 24.03 27.39
N TYR A 281 -74.77 24.58 27.06
CA TYR A 281 -73.84 25.19 28.03
C TYR A 281 -74.44 26.46 28.64
N THR A 282 -74.15 26.71 29.90
CA THR A 282 -74.50 27.95 30.59
C THR A 282 -73.62 29.13 30.11
N GLY A 283 -74.06 30.35 30.37
CA GLY A 283 -73.31 31.56 29.98
C GLY A 283 -71.93 31.66 30.63
N GLU A 284 -71.78 31.16 31.86
CA GLU A 284 -70.50 31.14 32.59
C GLU A 284 -69.55 30.07 32.02
N GLU A 285 -70.05 28.87 31.68
CA GLU A 285 -69.26 27.84 30.98
C GLU A 285 -68.76 28.33 29.61
N LEU A 286 -69.59 29.07 28.87
CA LEU A 286 -69.19 29.68 27.60
C LEU A 286 -68.13 30.78 27.78
N GLN A 287 -68.23 31.63 28.80
CA GLN A 287 -67.20 32.62 29.12
C GLN A 287 -65.88 31.96 29.56
N GLN A 288 -65.95 30.86 30.31
CA GLN A 288 -64.77 30.09 30.69
C GLN A 288 -64.10 29.48 29.44
N PHE A 289 -64.86 28.83 28.56
CA PHE A 289 -64.31 28.30 27.30
C PHE A 289 -63.72 29.38 26.38
N GLU A 290 -64.33 30.56 26.31
CA GLU A 290 -63.76 31.71 25.57
C GLU A 290 -62.43 32.15 26.20
N SER A 291 -62.37 32.31 27.53
CA SER A 291 -61.15 32.68 28.25
C SER A 291 -60.03 31.63 28.08
N ASP A 292 -60.36 30.35 28.24
CA ASP A 292 -59.41 29.24 28.08
C ASP A 292 -58.91 29.15 26.63
N TYR A 293 -59.77 29.42 25.64
CA TYR A 293 -59.37 29.52 24.25
C TYR A 293 -58.43 30.69 24.00
N GLN A 294 -58.68 31.86 24.59
CA GLN A 294 -57.74 33.00 24.49
C GLN A 294 -56.41 32.73 25.24
N GLU A 295 -56.41 31.98 26.35
CA GLU A 295 -55.17 31.55 27.01
C GLU A 295 -54.37 30.58 26.11
N ILE A 296 -55.02 29.55 25.57
CA ILE A 296 -54.40 28.62 24.62
C ILE A 296 -53.88 29.36 23.38
N MET A 297 -54.64 30.34 22.85
CA MET A 297 -54.25 31.13 21.68
C MET A 297 -53.18 32.21 21.97
N THR A 298 -52.93 32.56 23.24
CA THR A 298 -51.79 33.40 23.64
C THR A 298 -50.55 32.56 23.93
N GLN A 299 -50.69 31.39 24.56
CA GLN A 299 -49.60 30.41 24.69
C GLN A 299 -49.08 29.96 23.30
N LEU A 300 -49.98 29.63 22.36
CA LEU A 300 -49.62 29.28 20.98
C LEU A 300 -48.98 30.44 20.18
N LYS A 301 -49.10 31.70 20.64
CA LYS A 301 -48.46 32.86 20.00
C LYS A 301 -47.05 33.14 20.48
N ILE A 302 -46.52 32.41 21.47
CA ILE A 302 -45.13 32.55 21.94
C ILE A 302 -44.35 31.24 21.81
N SER A 303 -44.11 30.87 20.55
CA SER A 303 -42.71 30.94 20.11
C SER A 303 -42.66 31.50 18.69
N SER A 304 -41.79 32.49 18.47
CA SER A 304 -41.43 32.92 17.12
C SER A 304 -40.40 31.96 16.56
N GLU A 305 -40.76 30.67 16.42
CA GLU A 305 -39.82 29.65 15.96
C GLU A 305 -39.26 30.03 14.59
N ILE A 306 -37.95 30.32 14.57
CA ILE A 306 -37.28 30.85 13.39
C ILE A 306 -37.20 29.74 12.36
N LYS A 307 -38.04 29.85 11.32
CA LYS A 307 -38.16 28.89 10.22
C LYS A 307 -36.78 28.42 9.75
N LEU A 308 -36.64 27.14 9.45
CA LEU A 308 -35.40 26.52 8.98
C LEU A 308 -34.72 27.31 7.84
N SER A 309 -35.50 27.86 6.91
CA SER A 309 -35.02 28.76 5.85
C SER A 309 -34.26 29.99 6.39
N SER A 310 -34.76 30.60 7.47
CA SER A 310 -34.18 31.77 8.11
C SER A 310 -32.93 31.43 8.92
N LYS A 311 -32.91 30.27 9.62
CA LYS A 311 -31.69 29.72 10.24
C LYS A 311 -30.60 29.48 9.17
N ILE A 312 -30.96 28.90 8.01
CA ILE A 312 -30.03 28.71 6.89
C ILE A 312 -29.53 30.04 6.31
N ILE A 313 -30.37 31.06 6.16
CA ILE A 313 -29.95 32.40 5.70
C ILE A 313 -28.94 33.04 6.68
N LYS A 314 -29.24 33.02 7.98
CA LYS A 314 -28.33 33.52 9.03
C LYS A 314 -26.98 32.82 9.00
N MET A 315 -26.98 31.48 8.99
CA MET A 315 -25.78 30.66 8.81
C MET A 315 -25.00 31.03 7.53
N SER A 316 -25.70 31.23 6.41
CA SER A 316 -25.09 31.62 5.14
C SER A 316 -24.36 32.96 5.25
N ASN A 317 -24.96 33.96 5.89
CA ASN A 317 -24.35 35.27 6.07
C ASN A 317 -23.07 35.22 6.92
N ILE A 318 -23.05 34.40 7.99
CA ILE A 318 -21.85 34.17 8.82
C ILE A 318 -20.75 33.50 8.00
N LEU A 319 -21.08 32.41 7.30
CA LEU A 319 -20.11 31.67 6.49
C LEU A 319 -19.58 32.50 5.30
N TYR A 320 -20.39 33.37 4.73
CA TYR A 320 -19.99 34.35 3.72
C TYR A 320 -19.02 35.42 4.28
N ASN A 321 -19.33 36.00 5.44
CA ASN A 321 -18.40 36.95 6.08
C ASN A 321 -17.05 36.26 6.35
N ASN A 322 -17.06 35.03 6.88
CA ASN A 322 -15.84 34.30 7.21
C ASN A 322 -15.02 33.93 5.96
N GLN A 323 -15.63 33.34 4.93
CA GLN A 323 -14.89 32.92 3.73
C GLN A 323 -14.55 34.06 2.76
N HIS A 324 -15.41 35.09 2.64
CA HIS A 324 -15.28 36.11 1.58
C HIS A 324 -14.83 37.50 2.06
N ARG A 325 -15.06 37.87 3.33
CA ARG A 325 -14.56 39.13 3.91
C ARG A 325 -13.33 38.95 4.79
N LEU A 326 -13.28 37.86 5.56
CA LEU A 326 -12.16 37.54 6.44
C LEU A 326 -11.16 36.55 5.82
N ASN A 327 -11.45 36.04 4.62
CA ASN A 327 -10.62 35.09 3.86
C ASN A 327 -10.23 33.80 4.64
N LEU A 328 -11.09 33.38 5.58
CA LEU A 328 -10.84 32.24 6.48
C LEU A 328 -11.13 30.91 5.78
N LYS A 329 -10.29 29.90 6.06
CA LYS A 329 -10.52 28.51 5.64
C LYS A 329 -11.83 27.95 6.24
N PRO A 330 -12.48 26.97 5.57
CA PRO A 330 -13.63 26.26 6.15
C PRO A 330 -13.25 25.53 7.45
N ILE A 331 -14.16 25.55 8.43
CA ILE A 331 -14.02 24.87 9.72
C ILE A 331 -14.80 23.57 9.66
N TYR A 332 -14.11 22.43 9.56
CA TYR A 332 -14.75 21.10 9.48
C TYR A 332 -14.87 20.38 10.83
N ASP A 333 -14.24 20.89 11.90
CA ASP A 333 -14.47 20.37 13.25
C ASP A 333 -15.89 20.74 13.73
N PRO A 334 -16.72 19.77 14.17
CA PRO A 334 -18.10 20.05 14.58
C PRO A 334 -18.25 20.94 15.81
N ILE A 335 -17.28 20.95 16.73
CA ILE A 335 -17.38 21.75 17.96
C ILE A 335 -17.06 23.21 17.62
N ALA A 336 -15.93 23.46 16.97
CA ALA A 336 -15.55 24.79 16.51
C ALA A 336 -16.57 25.39 15.52
N PHE A 337 -17.12 24.57 14.61
CA PHE A 337 -18.18 25.00 13.69
C PHE A 337 -19.46 25.38 14.42
N LYS A 338 -19.89 24.61 15.43
CA LYS A 338 -21.03 24.95 16.29
C LYS A 338 -20.78 26.27 17.02
N THR A 339 -19.70 26.35 17.80
CA THR A 339 -19.37 27.53 18.62
C THR A 339 -19.28 28.81 17.77
N MET A 340 -18.72 28.73 16.55
CA MET A 340 -18.69 29.84 15.59
C MET A 340 -20.09 30.36 15.24
N LEU A 341 -21.07 29.48 14.98
CA LEU A 341 -22.43 29.91 14.64
C LEU A 341 -23.17 30.50 15.85
N GLU A 342 -23.11 29.82 17.00
CA GLU A 342 -23.81 30.20 18.22
C GLU A 342 -23.27 31.50 18.84
N THR A 343 -21.97 31.78 18.66
CA THR A 343 -21.35 33.05 19.09
C THR A 343 -21.73 34.21 18.15
N ALA A 344 -21.91 33.94 16.86
CA ALA A 344 -22.16 34.97 15.85
C ALA A 344 -23.64 35.38 15.73
N ASP A 345 -24.59 34.47 16.03
CA ASP A 345 -26.02 34.77 16.00
C ASP A 345 -26.79 33.91 17.02
N LYS A 346 -27.47 34.59 17.97
CA LYS A 346 -28.24 33.92 19.04
C LYS A 346 -29.35 33.02 18.49
N ASP A 347 -29.87 33.33 17.31
CA ASP A 347 -30.93 32.56 16.65
C ASP A 347 -30.44 31.24 16.03
N LEU A 348 -29.14 30.95 16.14
CA LEU A 348 -28.52 29.68 15.75
C LEU A 348 -28.10 28.81 16.95
N ILE A 349 -28.32 29.26 18.19
CA ILE A 349 -28.10 28.45 19.40
C ILE A 349 -28.95 27.18 19.32
N GLY A 350 -28.31 26.01 19.46
CA GLY A 350 -28.93 24.69 19.32
C GLY A 350 -29.22 24.24 17.88
N PHE A 351 -29.05 25.08 16.85
CA PHE A 351 -29.38 24.71 15.46
C PHE A 351 -28.55 23.52 14.94
N PHE A 352 -27.28 23.42 15.33
CA PHE A 352 -26.45 22.26 14.96
C PHE A 352 -26.85 21.00 15.75
N ASP A 353 -27.34 21.15 16.98
CA ASP A 353 -27.83 20.03 17.79
C ASP A 353 -29.16 19.48 17.26
N GLU A 354 -30.05 20.35 16.79
CA GLU A 354 -31.31 20.02 16.09
C GLU A 354 -31.03 19.14 14.86
N LEU A 355 -30.08 19.54 14.02
CA LEU A 355 -29.61 18.76 12.87
C LEU A 355 -28.97 17.42 13.29
N TYR A 356 -28.23 17.40 14.41
CA TYR A 356 -27.61 16.18 14.93
C TYR A 356 -28.63 15.19 15.52
N ALA A 357 -29.62 15.67 16.28
CA ALA A 357 -30.74 14.88 16.80
C ALA A 357 -31.54 14.25 15.65
N GLY A 358 -31.76 15.00 14.56
CA GLY A 358 -32.36 14.50 13.31
C GLY A 358 -31.63 13.32 12.67
N THR A 359 -30.37 13.04 13.04
CA THR A 359 -29.66 11.83 12.58
C THR A 359 -29.99 10.57 13.37
N ASN A 360 -30.84 10.63 14.40
CA ASN A 360 -31.13 9.54 15.34
C ASN A 360 -29.84 8.91 15.94
N PRO A 361 -29.10 9.67 16.78
CA PRO A 361 -27.83 9.19 17.33
C PRO A 361 -27.99 8.02 18.32
N ASN A 362 -29.15 7.88 18.95
CA ASN A 362 -29.40 6.88 19.99
C ASN A 362 -29.40 5.43 19.46
N THR A 363 -29.60 5.23 18.15
CA THR A 363 -29.57 3.89 17.51
C THR A 363 -28.25 3.60 16.80
N LYS A 364 -27.15 4.28 17.15
CA LYS A 364 -25.89 4.28 16.39
C LYS A 364 -24.67 4.22 17.31
N SER A 365 -23.60 3.56 16.84
CA SER A 365 -22.31 3.53 17.56
C SER A 365 -21.67 4.92 17.63
N GLU A 366 -20.84 5.14 18.66
CA GLU A 366 -20.13 6.40 18.85
C GLU A 366 -19.31 6.82 17.62
N THR A 367 -18.57 5.89 17.01
CA THR A 367 -17.81 6.11 15.76
C THR A 367 -18.72 6.58 14.62
N THR A 368 -19.92 6.02 14.53
CA THR A 368 -20.93 6.42 13.53
C THR A 368 -21.46 7.82 13.83
N ASN A 369 -21.69 8.14 15.10
CA ASN A 369 -22.20 9.45 15.52
C ASN A 369 -21.18 10.57 15.33
N ASN A 370 -19.91 10.34 15.67
CA ASN A 370 -18.84 11.30 15.42
C ASN A 370 -18.61 11.53 13.91
N ASN A 371 -18.73 10.48 13.09
CA ASN A 371 -18.73 10.61 11.63
C ASN A 371 -19.98 11.35 11.09
N ASN A 372 -21.15 11.21 11.72
CA ASN A 372 -22.35 11.97 11.33
C ASN A 372 -22.21 13.46 11.65
N LYS A 373 -21.63 13.83 12.81
CA LYS A 373 -21.33 15.23 13.14
C LYS A 373 -20.47 15.90 12.05
N LYS A 374 -19.38 15.26 11.61
CA LYS A 374 -18.55 15.78 10.50
C LYS A 374 -19.33 15.96 9.20
N LYS A 375 -20.17 14.98 8.82
CA LYS A 375 -21.03 15.06 7.61
C LYS A 375 -22.06 16.20 7.67
N LEU A 376 -22.59 16.51 8.86
CA LEU A 376 -23.50 17.64 9.05
C LEU A 376 -22.81 18.99 8.82
N VAL A 377 -21.55 19.15 9.23
CA VAL A 377 -20.77 20.35 8.90
C VAL A 377 -20.64 20.51 7.37
N SER A 378 -20.36 19.42 6.64
CA SER A 378 -20.36 19.44 5.17
C SER A 378 -21.72 19.86 4.59
N LEU A 379 -22.82 19.30 5.12
CA LEU A 379 -24.18 19.62 4.70
C LEU A 379 -24.52 21.10 4.94
N CYS A 380 -24.14 21.66 6.09
CA CYS A 380 -24.31 23.07 6.40
C CYS A 380 -23.58 23.98 5.40
N TYR A 381 -22.32 23.67 5.05
CA TYR A 381 -21.62 24.39 3.99
C TYR A 381 -22.30 24.24 2.62
N PHE A 382 -22.83 23.06 2.28
CA PHE A 382 -23.58 22.88 1.02
C PHE A 382 -24.87 23.71 0.99
N LEU A 383 -25.69 23.68 2.04
CA LEU A 383 -26.90 24.49 2.16
C LEU A 383 -26.59 25.99 2.04
N ALA A 384 -25.53 26.45 2.71
CA ALA A 384 -25.07 27.84 2.59
C ALA A 384 -24.59 28.19 1.18
N SER A 385 -23.85 27.29 0.51
CA SER A 385 -23.35 27.50 -0.86
C SER A 385 -24.44 27.53 -1.95
N ILE A 386 -25.62 26.99 -1.66
CA ILE A 386 -26.81 27.06 -2.54
C ILE A 386 -27.48 28.42 -2.36
N ASN A 387 -27.52 28.94 -1.12
CA ASN A 387 -28.02 30.28 -0.81
C ASN A 387 -27.11 31.39 -1.39
N ASN A 388 -25.78 31.23 -1.24
CA ASN A 388 -24.79 32.22 -1.67
C ASN A 388 -23.58 31.55 -2.35
N LYS A 389 -23.44 31.82 -3.66
CA LYS A 389 -22.40 31.27 -4.54
C LYS A 389 -20.95 31.56 -4.12
N TYR A 390 -20.72 32.57 -3.29
CA TYR A 390 -19.38 32.93 -2.81
C TYR A 390 -18.91 32.05 -1.63
N ILE A 391 -19.81 31.29 -1.00
CA ILE A 391 -19.49 30.30 0.04
C ILE A 391 -19.05 29.00 -0.63
N ASN A 392 -17.91 29.04 -1.32
CA ASN A 392 -17.45 27.96 -2.18
C ASN A 392 -16.32 27.11 -1.58
N GLY A 393 -15.81 27.42 -0.39
CA GLY A 393 -14.60 26.80 0.17
C GLY A 393 -14.62 25.28 0.19
N ILE A 394 -15.72 24.65 0.65
CA ILE A 394 -15.85 23.18 0.63
C ILE A 394 -15.81 22.60 -0.79
N LYS A 395 -16.39 23.30 -1.77
CA LYS A 395 -16.43 22.86 -3.18
C LYS A 395 -15.04 22.98 -3.83
N VAL A 396 -14.29 24.00 -3.43
CA VAL A 396 -12.90 24.21 -3.83
C VAL A 396 -12.00 23.12 -3.26
N ASP A 397 -12.16 22.76 -1.98
CA ASP A 397 -11.40 21.68 -1.34
C ASP A 397 -11.76 20.30 -1.93
N ILE A 398 -13.04 20.05 -2.22
CA ILE A 398 -13.49 18.87 -2.97
C ILE A 398 -12.86 18.85 -4.37
N GLY A 399 -12.78 19.99 -5.07
CA GLY A 399 -12.15 20.09 -6.39
C GLY A 399 -10.65 19.77 -6.35
N SER A 400 -9.91 20.37 -5.41
CA SER A 400 -8.51 20.02 -5.09
C SER A 400 -8.36 18.53 -4.81
N TYR A 401 -9.21 17.96 -3.95
CA TYR A 401 -9.14 16.56 -3.54
C TYR A 401 -9.41 15.58 -4.70
N LEU A 402 -10.43 15.86 -5.51
CA LEU A 402 -10.75 15.04 -6.69
C LEU A 402 -9.60 15.03 -7.70
N GLU A 403 -9.04 16.20 -8.03
CA GLU A 403 -7.95 16.27 -9.01
C GLU A 403 -6.64 15.66 -8.49
N THR A 404 -6.33 15.81 -7.20
CA THR A 404 -5.20 15.11 -6.56
C THR A 404 -5.43 13.61 -6.43
N SER A 405 -6.67 13.16 -6.39
CA SER A 405 -7.07 11.73 -6.46
C SER A 405 -7.21 11.21 -7.91
N GLY A 406 -6.65 11.92 -8.91
CA GLY A 406 -6.64 11.47 -10.31
C GLY A 406 -7.97 11.62 -11.07
N ALA A 407 -8.98 12.30 -10.52
CA ALA A 407 -10.25 12.51 -11.22
C ALA A 407 -10.07 13.32 -12.51
N SER A 408 -10.76 12.90 -13.58
CA SER A 408 -10.62 13.54 -14.89
C SER A 408 -11.21 14.96 -14.90
N SER A 409 -10.75 15.78 -15.85
CA SER A 409 -11.28 17.13 -16.09
C SER A 409 -12.80 17.16 -16.20
N SER A 410 -13.39 16.25 -16.98
CA SER A 410 -14.84 16.17 -17.14
C SER A 410 -15.52 15.70 -15.86
N SER A 411 -14.94 14.78 -15.09
CA SER A 411 -15.48 14.38 -13.77
C SER A 411 -15.58 15.57 -12.81
N ILE A 412 -14.57 16.44 -12.77
CA ILE A 412 -14.54 17.65 -11.92
C ILE A 412 -15.60 18.65 -12.40
N ASP A 413 -15.63 18.96 -13.70
CA ASP A 413 -16.59 19.92 -14.25
C ASP A 413 -18.05 19.40 -14.20
N THR A 414 -18.28 18.08 -14.32
CA THR A 414 -19.60 17.47 -14.06
C THR A 414 -20.02 17.63 -12.59
N LEU A 415 -19.12 17.37 -11.63
CA LEU A 415 -19.42 17.57 -10.21
C LEU A 415 -19.58 19.05 -9.84
N ALA A 416 -18.96 19.96 -10.59
CA ALA A 416 -19.21 21.40 -10.50
C ALA A 416 -20.60 21.78 -11.01
N ASN A 417 -21.04 21.21 -12.14
CA ASN A 417 -22.36 21.44 -12.71
C ASN A 417 -23.50 20.89 -11.83
N ILE A 418 -23.25 19.78 -11.11
CA ILE A 418 -24.16 19.24 -10.07
C ILE A 418 -24.10 20.08 -8.77
N GLY A 419 -23.17 21.05 -8.67
CA GLY A 419 -23.03 21.95 -7.53
C GLY A 419 -22.28 21.37 -6.33
N VAL A 420 -21.64 20.20 -6.48
CA VAL A 420 -20.87 19.50 -5.43
C VAL A 420 -19.42 19.98 -5.36
N SER A 421 -18.85 20.40 -6.49
CA SER A 421 -17.46 20.87 -6.61
C SER A 421 -17.39 22.25 -7.28
N VAL A 422 -16.18 22.72 -7.60
CA VAL A 422 -15.92 23.87 -8.47
C VAL A 422 -15.32 23.41 -9.79
N THR A 423 -15.48 24.21 -10.84
CA THR A 423 -14.91 23.89 -12.16
C THR A 423 -13.40 23.76 -12.12
N ARG A 424 -12.84 22.94 -13.02
CA ARG A 424 -11.40 22.74 -13.21
C ARG A 424 -10.65 24.07 -13.36
N LYS A 425 -11.27 25.07 -14.02
CA LYS A 425 -10.72 26.43 -14.16
C LYS A 425 -10.49 27.12 -12.80
N THR A 426 -11.35 26.87 -11.80
CA THR A 426 -11.20 27.40 -10.44
C THR A 426 -10.13 26.64 -9.65
N VAL A 427 -10.05 25.30 -9.78
CA VAL A 427 -8.99 24.51 -9.15
C VAL A 427 -7.61 24.94 -9.68
N ASN A 428 -7.46 25.06 -11.01
CA ASN A 428 -6.22 25.53 -11.64
C ASN A 428 -5.81 26.95 -11.20
N ARG A 429 -6.77 27.85 -10.92
CA ARG A 429 -6.46 29.18 -10.36
C ARG A 429 -5.88 29.09 -8.94
N LYS A 430 -6.47 28.26 -8.06
CA LYS A 430 -5.92 27.98 -6.71
C LYS A 430 -4.51 27.37 -6.79
N LYS A 431 -4.28 26.45 -7.75
CA LYS A 431 -2.95 25.87 -8.02
C LYS A 431 -1.91 26.90 -8.43
N ASN A 432 -2.22 27.76 -9.39
CA ASN A 432 -1.30 28.80 -9.85
C ASN A 432 -1.00 29.79 -8.72
N PHE A 433 -2.00 30.18 -7.93
CA PHE A 433 -1.85 31.05 -6.76
C PHE A 433 -0.87 30.44 -5.74
N ILE A 434 -1.11 29.20 -5.30
CA ILE A 434 -0.22 28.45 -4.39
C ILE A 434 1.21 28.34 -4.96
N SER A 435 1.34 28.06 -6.26
CA SER A 435 2.65 27.92 -6.91
C SER A 435 3.42 29.23 -7.01
N ASN A 436 2.73 30.38 -7.04
CA ASN A 436 3.34 31.71 -7.11
C ASN A 436 3.73 32.24 -5.73
N GLU A 437 2.91 32.01 -4.70
CA GLU A 437 3.23 32.38 -3.31
C GLU A 437 4.32 31.49 -2.69
N HIS A 438 4.64 30.33 -3.30
CA HIS A 438 5.51 29.32 -2.73
C HIS A 438 6.83 29.88 -2.16
N GLN A 439 7.54 30.75 -2.88
CA GLN A 439 8.78 31.37 -2.40
C GLN A 439 8.56 32.16 -1.10
N GLN A 440 7.53 33.01 -1.03
CA GLN A 440 7.19 33.75 0.19
C GLN A 440 6.86 32.80 1.35
N THR A 441 6.26 31.63 1.08
CA THR A 441 6.02 30.62 2.12
C THR A 441 7.28 29.86 2.55
N VAL A 442 8.35 29.85 1.76
CA VAL A 442 9.69 29.37 2.17
C VAL A 442 10.36 30.40 3.06
N ASP A 443 10.39 31.65 2.61
CA ASP A 443 11.04 32.76 3.31
C ASP A 443 10.39 32.97 4.70
N ASN A 444 9.06 32.97 4.78
CA ASN A 444 8.32 32.99 6.04
C ASN A 444 8.62 31.78 6.96
N TYR A 445 8.79 30.58 6.40
CA TYR A 445 9.12 29.38 7.18
C TYR A 445 10.53 29.48 7.78
N CYS A 446 11.50 30.00 7.02
CA CYS A 446 12.86 30.23 7.52
C CYS A 446 12.87 31.32 8.62
N LEU A 447 12.17 32.44 8.43
CA LEU A 447 12.01 33.47 9.46
C LEU A 447 11.41 32.91 10.77
N GLN A 448 10.33 32.11 10.66
CA GLN A 448 9.66 31.50 11.81
C GLN A 448 10.51 30.46 12.57
N ASN A 449 11.61 29.99 11.98
CA ASN A 449 12.45 28.93 12.53
C ASN A 449 13.91 29.35 12.74
N ILE A 450 14.24 30.64 12.64
CA ILE A 450 15.64 31.10 12.59
C ILE A 450 16.48 30.77 13.84
N GLU A 451 15.83 30.60 15.00
CA GLU A 451 16.47 30.15 16.25
C GLU A 451 16.65 28.62 16.37
N ASN A 452 15.97 27.86 15.52
CA ASN A 452 15.95 26.40 15.56
C ASN A 452 17.05 25.80 14.67
N MET A 453 17.39 24.54 14.93
CA MET A 453 18.19 23.76 13.98
C MET A 453 17.37 23.46 12.71
N PHE A 454 17.93 23.83 11.56
CA PHE A 454 17.52 23.32 10.25
C PHE A 454 18.30 22.04 9.89
N ILE A 455 17.61 21.09 9.28
CA ILE A 455 18.18 19.91 8.61
C ILE A 455 17.78 19.95 7.13
N LEU A 456 18.68 19.60 6.23
CA LEU A 456 18.43 19.55 4.79
C LEU A 456 18.40 18.10 4.29
N ASN A 457 17.38 17.75 3.50
CA ASN A 457 17.47 16.65 2.53
C ASN A 457 17.63 17.26 1.13
N ILE A 458 18.55 16.72 0.35
CA ILE A 458 18.70 17.00 -1.08
C ILE A 458 18.91 15.68 -1.80
N ASP A 459 18.02 15.40 -2.75
CA ASP A 459 17.88 14.07 -3.36
C ASP A 459 17.29 14.20 -4.76
N ASP A 460 17.54 13.21 -5.63
CA ASP A 460 17.01 13.23 -7.00
C ASP A 460 15.65 12.53 -7.11
N TYR A 461 14.89 12.89 -8.13
CA TYR A 461 13.58 12.32 -8.42
C TYR A 461 13.49 12.02 -9.90
N HIS A 462 13.18 10.76 -10.20
CA HIS A 462 12.99 10.26 -11.55
C HIS A 462 11.49 10.05 -11.81
N ASN A 463 10.98 10.57 -12.93
CA ASN A 463 9.58 10.32 -13.31
C ASN A 463 9.40 8.88 -13.82
N ILE A 464 8.97 7.97 -12.93
CA ILE A 464 8.79 6.53 -13.17
C ILE A 464 7.82 6.16 -14.32
N HIS A 465 6.97 7.10 -14.75
CA HIS A 465 5.91 6.89 -15.72
C HIS A 465 6.45 6.76 -17.16
N ARG A 466 6.84 5.55 -17.54
CA ARG A 466 7.67 5.22 -18.71
C ARG A 466 6.85 4.90 -19.97
N ARG A 467 6.80 5.86 -20.91
CA ARG A 467 6.38 5.61 -22.29
C ARG A 467 7.32 4.65 -23.02
N ASN A 468 7.02 3.35 -22.97
CA ASN A 468 7.75 2.26 -23.62
C ASN A 468 7.63 2.20 -25.17
N GLN A 469 7.35 3.33 -25.83
CA GLN A 469 7.45 3.48 -27.29
C GLN A 469 8.40 4.64 -27.62
N PRO A 470 9.66 4.37 -28.02
CA PRO A 470 10.51 5.39 -28.59
C PRO A 470 9.88 5.92 -29.88
N THR A 471 10.02 7.22 -30.11
CA THR A 471 9.59 7.86 -31.36
C THR A 471 10.78 8.03 -32.30
N LEU A 472 10.53 8.35 -33.57
CA LEU A 472 11.58 8.59 -34.57
C LEU A 472 12.53 9.77 -34.24
N LEU A 473 12.25 10.55 -33.18
CA LEU A 473 13.01 11.73 -32.77
C LEU A 473 13.49 11.72 -31.30
N GLN A 474 12.92 10.86 -30.44
CA GLN A 474 13.26 10.78 -29.01
C GLN A 474 13.26 9.34 -28.52
N THR A 475 14.34 8.93 -27.86
CA THR A 475 14.51 7.58 -27.29
C THR A 475 13.73 7.40 -25.99
N HIS A 476 13.81 8.35 -25.06
CA HIS A 476 13.10 8.34 -23.78
C HIS A 476 12.78 9.76 -23.31
N ASN A 477 11.66 9.93 -22.59
CA ASN A 477 11.28 11.20 -21.96
C ASN A 477 11.28 11.05 -20.42
N ILE A 478 12.44 10.72 -19.85
CA ILE A 478 12.65 10.75 -18.39
C ILE A 478 13.03 12.18 -18.02
N TYR A 479 12.26 12.77 -17.10
CA TYR A 479 12.63 14.02 -16.44
C TYR A 479 13.36 13.69 -15.14
N HIS A 480 14.57 14.24 -14.99
CA HIS A 480 15.35 14.21 -13.75
C HIS A 480 15.12 15.51 -12.99
N PHE A 481 14.64 15.41 -11.76
CA PHE A 481 14.40 16.53 -10.87
C PHE A 481 15.25 16.42 -9.61
N VAL A 482 15.44 17.55 -8.91
CA VAL A 482 16.05 17.62 -7.58
C VAL A 482 15.00 18.11 -6.59
N THR A 483 14.85 17.37 -5.49
CA THR A 483 14.03 17.75 -4.34
C THR A 483 14.90 18.40 -3.29
N ILE A 484 14.58 19.64 -2.88
CA ILE A 484 15.28 20.35 -1.81
C ILE A 484 14.30 20.57 -0.66
N LEU A 485 14.52 19.90 0.47
CA LEU A 485 13.59 19.88 1.61
C LEU A 485 14.32 20.27 2.90
N LEU A 486 13.87 21.35 3.55
CA LEU A 486 14.30 21.73 4.89
C LEU A 486 13.34 21.16 5.94
N ASN A 487 13.87 20.63 7.04
CA ASN A 487 13.12 20.19 8.20
C ASN A 487 13.60 20.95 9.45
N THR A 488 12.71 21.25 10.39
CA THR A 488 13.06 21.90 11.66
C THR A 488 12.41 21.20 12.86
N ASN A 489 12.90 21.48 14.05
CA ASN A 489 12.20 21.14 15.29
C ASN A 489 12.29 22.31 16.27
N THR A 490 11.13 22.85 16.67
CA THR A 490 11.00 24.02 17.55
C THR A 490 11.48 23.79 19.00
N LYS A 491 11.93 22.57 19.32
CA LYS A 491 12.53 22.20 20.61
C LYS A 491 14.06 22.10 20.57
N ILE A 492 14.71 22.36 19.42
CA ILE A 492 16.16 22.14 19.24
C ILE A 492 16.85 23.42 18.73
N PRO A 493 17.84 23.96 19.48
CA PRO A 493 18.51 25.20 19.13
C PRO A 493 19.44 25.06 17.92
N LYS A 494 19.66 26.17 17.21
CA LYS A 494 20.67 26.34 16.15
C LYS A 494 22.08 25.87 16.61
N ILE A 495 22.75 25.06 15.78
CA ILE A 495 24.07 24.48 16.11
C ILE A 495 25.19 25.41 15.63
N PRO A 496 26.11 25.86 16.49
CA PRO A 496 27.21 26.75 16.08
C PRO A 496 28.25 26.01 15.21
N PHE A 497 28.91 26.76 14.32
CA PHE A 497 30.00 26.27 13.47
C PHE A 497 31.29 25.96 14.26
N TYR A 498 31.48 26.61 15.40
CA TYR A 498 32.61 26.40 16.32
C TYR A 498 32.12 25.85 17.66
N SER A 499 32.92 24.98 18.29
CA SER A 499 32.72 24.60 19.69
C SER A 499 33.07 25.74 20.65
N LEU A 500 32.68 25.61 21.92
CA LEU A 500 33.06 26.51 23.00
C LEU A 500 34.59 26.71 23.14
N ASN A 501 35.37 25.74 22.66
CA ASN A 501 36.85 25.77 22.65
C ASN A 501 37.42 26.25 21.29
N ASN A 502 36.60 26.91 20.46
CA ASN A 502 36.92 27.43 19.14
C ASN A 502 37.46 26.40 18.12
N PHE A 503 37.13 25.11 18.29
CA PHE A 503 37.37 24.10 17.24
C PHE A 503 36.21 24.14 16.24
N SER A 504 36.52 24.23 14.94
CA SER A 504 35.49 24.10 13.89
C SER A 504 34.81 22.73 13.94
N ILE A 505 33.56 22.70 13.49
CA ILE A 505 32.81 21.49 13.16
C ILE A 505 33.56 20.56 12.19
N HIS A 506 34.38 21.12 11.27
CA HIS A 506 35.14 20.34 10.29
C HIS A 506 36.49 19.91 10.84
N ASN A 507 36.79 18.60 10.76
CA ASN A 507 38.11 18.08 11.06
C ASN A 507 39.14 18.59 10.02
N PRO A 508 40.22 19.30 10.40
CA PRO A 508 41.22 19.79 9.46
C PRO A 508 41.95 18.71 8.64
N LYS A 509 41.92 17.45 9.10
CA LYS A 509 42.44 16.30 8.34
C LYS A 509 41.49 15.80 7.25
N GLY A 510 40.22 16.20 7.26
CA GLY A 510 39.14 15.50 6.55
C GLY A 510 38.73 14.24 7.31
N ILE A 511 39.00 13.07 6.75
CA ILE A 511 38.58 11.77 7.31
C ILE A 511 39.77 11.13 8.03
N ASP A 512 39.75 11.07 9.36
CA ASP A 512 40.90 10.63 10.15
C ASP A 512 40.88 9.10 10.38
N SER A 513 41.56 8.36 9.50
CA SER A 513 41.68 6.90 9.59
C SER A 513 42.25 6.44 10.93
N GLY A 514 43.26 7.13 11.47
CA GLY A 514 43.86 6.82 12.76
C GLY A 514 42.90 7.02 13.93
N LEU A 515 42.04 8.04 13.86
CA LEU A 515 41.01 8.27 14.87
C LEU A 515 39.95 7.14 14.87
N ILE A 516 39.53 6.67 13.69
CA ILE A 516 38.60 5.53 13.58
C ILE A 516 39.24 4.25 14.10
N ILE A 517 40.46 3.93 13.64
CA ILE A 517 41.19 2.70 14.01
C ILE A 517 41.41 2.64 15.53
N ASN A 518 41.82 3.74 16.16
CA ASN A 518 41.99 3.81 17.61
C ASN A 518 40.66 3.64 18.39
N ASN A 519 39.56 4.24 17.92
CA ASN A 519 38.25 4.05 18.54
C ASN A 519 37.76 2.60 18.40
N ILE A 520 37.90 1.99 17.22
CA ILE A 520 37.53 0.58 17.01
C ILE A 520 38.34 -0.33 17.93
N LYS A 521 39.67 -0.16 17.98
CA LYS A 521 40.57 -0.96 18.83
C LYS A 521 40.19 -0.93 20.31
N ASN A 522 39.89 0.26 20.82
CA ASN A 522 39.77 0.49 22.26
C ASN A 522 38.33 0.30 22.77
N ASN A 523 37.32 0.67 21.96
CA ASN A 523 35.94 0.77 22.43
C ASN A 523 35.04 -0.34 21.85
N PHE A 524 35.29 -0.80 20.61
CA PHE A 524 34.36 -1.66 19.88
C PHE A 524 34.82 -3.12 19.73
N MET A 525 36.12 -3.43 19.64
CA MET A 525 36.61 -4.79 19.34
C MET A 525 36.02 -5.90 20.25
N ASN A 526 35.88 -5.66 21.56
CA ASN A 526 35.29 -6.62 22.52
C ASN A 526 33.77 -6.83 22.30
N GLN A 527 33.08 -5.84 21.70
CA GLN A 527 31.67 -5.92 21.32
C GLN A 527 31.47 -6.66 19.99
N LEU A 528 32.48 -6.64 19.10
CA LEU A 528 32.47 -7.35 17.81
C LEU A 528 32.62 -8.87 17.96
N GLY A 529 33.17 -9.36 19.08
CA GLY A 529 33.23 -10.79 19.39
C GLY A 529 31.86 -11.41 19.73
N LYS A 530 30.85 -10.59 20.07
CA LYS A 530 29.51 -10.99 20.51
C LYS A 530 28.48 -10.83 19.40
N SER A 531 27.55 -11.78 19.27
CA SER A 531 26.44 -11.67 18.31
C SER A 531 25.57 -10.45 18.60
N TYR A 532 24.92 -9.93 17.55
CA TYR A 532 24.00 -8.80 17.71
C TYR A 532 22.81 -9.19 18.61
N TYR A 533 22.33 -10.44 18.58
CA TYR A 533 21.30 -10.93 19.50
C TYR A 533 21.71 -10.78 20.97
N MET A 534 22.93 -11.21 21.33
CA MET A 534 23.43 -11.06 22.71
C MET A 534 23.50 -9.59 23.14
N GLN A 535 23.90 -8.69 22.23
CA GLN A 535 23.96 -7.26 22.50
C GLN A 535 22.56 -6.63 22.63
N LYS A 536 21.60 -7.04 21.79
CA LYS A 536 20.20 -6.60 21.83
C LYS A 536 19.52 -6.92 23.15
N GLU A 537 19.78 -8.10 23.73
CA GLU A 537 19.23 -8.47 25.04
C GLU A 537 19.83 -7.64 26.19
N LEU A 538 21.09 -7.19 26.10
CA LEU A 538 21.66 -6.21 27.05
C LEU A 538 21.01 -4.82 26.91
N TRP A 539 20.55 -4.48 25.70
CA TRP A 539 19.91 -3.19 25.41
C TRP A 539 18.40 -3.16 25.66
N LYS A 540 17.77 -4.30 25.95
CA LYS A 540 16.31 -4.51 25.97
C LYS A 540 15.50 -3.43 26.73
N ASN A 541 16.04 -2.90 27.83
CA ASN A 541 15.42 -1.86 28.65
C ASN A 541 15.41 -0.45 28.00
N PHE A 542 16.17 -0.25 26.93
CA PHE A 542 16.28 1.00 26.15
C PHE A 542 15.58 0.91 24.77
N LEU A 543 15.02 -0.25 24.44
CA LEU A 543 14.37 -0.50 23.15
C LEU A 543 12.85 -0.44 23.25
N ILE A 544 12.20 -0.24 22.11
CA ILE A 544 10.75 -0.33 21.98
C ILE A 544 10.32 -1.79 22.27
N GLU A 545 9.23 -1.95 23.01
CA GLU A 545 8.69 -3.28 23.37
C GLU A 545 8.36 -4.13 22.13
N ASP A 546 8.68 -5.43 22.18
CA ASP A 546 8.44 -6.44 21.13
C ASP A 546 6.95 -6.85 21.05
N SER A 547 6.06 -5.85 20.98
CA SER A 547 4.62 -6.02 20.79
C SER A 547 4.30 -6.36 19.34
N TYR A 548 3.15 -7.02 19.13
CA TYR A 548 2.73 -7.42 17.78
C TYR A 548 2.40 -6.20 16.90
N GLU A 549 1.75 -5.18 17.46
CA GLU A 549 1.45 -3.91 16.80
C GLU A 549 2.73 -3.24 16.25
N ASN A 550 3.80 -3.25 17.06
CA ASN A 550 5.10 -2.72 16.65
C ASN A 550 5.71 -3.55 15.51
N ARG A 551 5.60 -4.89 15.52
CA ARG A 551 6.06 -5.74 14.40
C ARG A 551 5.37 -5.41 13.06
N VAL A 552 4.05 -5.18 13.05
CA VAL A 552 3.34 -4.78 11.82
C VAL A 552 3.82 -3.41 11.33
N GLU A 553 4.16 -2.50 12.24
CA GLU A 553 4.72 -1.19 11.89
C GLU A 553 6.16 -1.29 11.34
N LEU A 554 6.96 -2.22 11.85
CA LEU A 554 8.31 -2.56 11.35
C LEU A 554 8.28 -3.19 9.95
N LEU A 555 7.27 -4.04 9.67
CA LEU A 555 7.02 -4.55 8.31
C LEU A 555 6.64 -3.42 7.33
N ASN A 556 5.85 -2.45 7.79
CA ASN A 556 5.41 -1.27 7.03
C ASN A 556 6.33 -0.04 7.21
N ILE A 557 7.61 -0.23 7.55
CA ILE A 557 8.53 0.90 7.76
C ILE A 557 8.91 1.61 6.46
N HIS A 558 9.05 0.85 5.37
CA HIS A 558 9.29 1.35 4.00
C HIS A 558 7.99 1.55 3.21
N ASN A 559 6.85 1.57 3.90
CA ASN A 559 5.54 1.80 3.28
C ASN A 559 5.14 3.27 3.47
N TYR A 560 5.40 4.08 2.46
CA TYR A 560 5.18 5.53 2.45
C TYR A 560 3.74 5.92 2.02
N ASP A 561 2.76 5.03 2.19
CA ASP A 561 1.35 5.32 1.95
C ASP A 561 0.85 6.41 2.92
N GLY A 562 0.27 7.49 2.37
CA GLY A 562 -0.32 8.58 3.14
C GLY A 562 -1.39 8.13 4.15
N ARG A 563 -1.98 6.94 3.97
CA ARG A 563 -2.96 6.34 4.88
C ARG A 563 -2.35 5.75 6.16
N ILE A 564 -1.03 5.63 6.24
CA ILE A 564 -0.29 5.03 7.37
C ILE A 564 0.41 6.10 8.24
N GLN A 565 0.56 7.34 7.74
CA GLN A 565 1.40 8.40 8.34
C GLN A 565 1.05 8.81 9.79
N ASN A 566 -0.21 8.63 10.23
CA ASN A 566 -0.76 9.31 11.41
C ASN A 566 -0.45 8.68 12.79
N TYR A 567 0.51 7.75 12.88
CA TYR A 567 0.79 7.02 14.14
C TYR A 567 1.98 7.52 14.97
N HIS A 568 2.92 8.29 14.39
CA HIS A 568 4.13 8.75 15.11
C HIS A 568 4.57 10.15 14.67
N GLU A 569 5.01 11.01 15.62
CA GLU A 569 5.56 12.35 15.32
C GLU A 569 6.72 12.28 14.32
N LEU A 570 7.57 11.25 14.40
CA LEU A 570 8.73 11.04 13.53
C LEU A 570 8.39 10.69 12.07
N ARG A 571 7.13 10.37 11.75
CA ARG A 571 6.67 10.22 10.35
C ARG A 571 5.93 11.47 9.85
N SER A 572 5.77 12.50 10.67
CA SER A 572 5.03 13.72 10.34
C SER A 572 5.84 14.66 9.43
N MET A 573 5.23 15.09 8.33
CA MET A 573 5.77 16.16 7.47
C MET A 573 5.50 17.58 8.02
N SER A 574 4.85 17.70 9.19
CA SER A 574 4.38 18.98 9.78
C SER A 574 5.45 20.06 9.87
N ASN A 575 6.70 19.65 10.11
CA ASN A 575 7.84 20.54 10.32
C ASN A 575 8.83 20.48 9.13
N SER A 576 8.32 20.19 7.94
CA SER A 576 9.10 20.16 6.69
C SER A 576 8.63 21.25 5.73
N LYS A 577 9.57 21.80 4.95
CA LYS A 577 9.33 22.80 3.90
C LYS A 577 10.12 22.46 2.63
N LEU A 578 9.43 22.36 1.50
CA LEU A 578 10.07 22.29 0.18
C LEU A 578 10.63 23.69 -0.12
N VAL A 579 11.93 23.78 -0.42
CA VAL A 579 12.60 25.02 -0.85
C VAL A 579 12.36 25.24 -2.33
N ASP A 580 12.65 24.22 -3.15
CA ASP A 580 12.17 24.11 -4.52
C ASP A 580 12.21 22.64 -5.00
N PHE A 581 11.63 22.37 -6.16
CA PHE A 581 11.67 21.13 -6.91
C PHE A 581 12.05 21.44 -8.36
N ILE A 582 13.31 21.19 -8.70
CA ILE A 582 14.00 21.80 -9.85
C ILE A 582 14.22 20.73 -10.94
N LEU A 583 14.01 21.04 -12.23
CA LEU A 583 14.48 20.15 -13.31
C LEU A 583 16.00 20.28 -13.44
N HIS A 584 16.75 19.34 -12.87
CA HIS A 584 18.21 19.31 -12.93
C HIS A 584 18.73 17.86 -12.73
N PRO A 585 19.84 17.47 -13.37
CA PRO A 585 20.59 16.29 -12.94
C PRO A 585 21.22 16.51 -11.56
N LEU A 586 21.50 15.44 -10.83
CA LEU A 586 22.17 15.48 -9.52
C LEU A 586 23.36 14.51 -9.48
N HIS A 587 24.24 14.63 -10.48
CA HIS A 587 25.18 13.58 -10.85
C HIS A 587 26.66 13.97 -10.66
N SER A 588 26.96 15.28 -10.65
CA SER A 588 28.30 15.82 -10.39
C SER A 588 28.34 16.69 -9.12
N THR A 589 29.55 16.94 -8.61
CA THR A 589 29.75 17.84 -7.46
C THR A 589 29.35 19.28 -7.78
N LYS A 590 29.38 19.69 -9.05
CA LYS A 590 28.92 21.01 -9.49
C LYS A 590 27.39 21.12 -9.39
N ASP A 591 26.67 20.09 -9.82
CA ASP A 591 25.20 20.03 -9.78
C ASP A 591 24.66 20.22 -8.35
N TYR A 592 25.30 19.58 -7.36
CA TYR A 592 24.98 19.78 -5.95
C TYR A 592 25.22 21.23 -5.49
N ILE A 593 26.31 21.89 -5.93
CA ILE A 593 26.57 23.30 -5.58
C ILE A 593 25.51 24.21 -6.20
N GLU A 594 25.14 23.98 -7.47
CA GLU A 594 24.12 24.75 -8.19
C GLU A 594 22.70 24.54 -7.62
N CYS A 595 22.41 23.37 -7.04
CA CYS A 595 21.17 23.15 -6.30
C CYS A 595 21.21 23.77 -4.88
N LEU A 596 22.33 23.70 -4.17
CA LEU A 596 22.49 24.27 -2.83
C LEU A 596 22.40 25.81 -2.82
N ASP A 597 22.73 26.46 -3.93
CA ASP A 597 22.53 27.91 -4.14
C ASP A 597 21.08 28.37 -3.90
N TYR A 598 20.07 27.51 -4.17
CA TYR A 598 18.67 27.80 -3.84
C TYR A 598 18.41 27.85 -2.34
N VAL A 599 19.14 27.05 -1.55
CA VAL A 599 19.10 27.08 -0.07
C VAL A 599 19.81 28.32 0.45
N PHE A 600 21.02 28.62 -0.04
CA PHE A 600 21.78 29.80 0.39
C PHE A 600 20.99 31.08 0.13
N LYS A 601 20.42 31.23 -1.08
CA LYS A 601 19.52 32.35 -1.43
C LYS A 601 18.27 32.44 -0.57
N ALA A 602 17.78 31.34 0.02
CA ALA A 602 16.65 31.38 0.95
C ALA A 602 17.01 31.96 2.32
N PHE A 603 18.26 31.80 2.78
CA PHE A 603 18.76 32.46 3.98
C PHE A 603 19.24 33.89 3.72
N GLU A 604 19.77 34.19 2.53
CA GLU A 604 20.19 35.54 2.12
C GLU A 604 19.02 36.51 1.90
N ARG A 605 17.79 36.02 1.70
CA ARG A 605 16.56 36.84 1.58
C ARG A 605 15.96 37.31 2.91
N LEU A 606 16.49 36.87 4.05
CA LEU A 606 15.92 37.16 5.37
C LEU A 606 16.38 38.56 5.82
N GLU A 607 15.46 39.51 5.98
CA GLU A 607 15.76 40.96 6.06
C GLU A 607 16.54 41.43 7.33
N ASN A 608 16.93 40.53 8.23
CA ASN A 608 17.74 40.84 9.43
C ASN A 608 19.22 40.54 9.20
N ILE A 609 19.92 41.48 8.56
CA ILE A 609 21.33 41.36 8.12
C ILE A 609 22.32 41.05 9.27
N GLU A 610 22.01 41.45 10.51
CA GLU A 610 22.90 41.25 11.67
C GLU A 610 23.00 39.77 12.14
N GLU A 611 22.04 38.90 11.79
CA GLU A 611 22.08 37.46 12.08
C GLU A 611 21.73 36.59 10.86
N ASN A 612 22.52 36.69 9.77
CA ASN A 612 22.49 35.63 8.76
C ASN A 612 22.91 34.29 9.39
N TYR A 613 22.00 33.32 9.42
CA TYR A 613 22.19 31.99 10.02
C TYR A 613 23.48 31.31 9.53
N LEU A 614 23.79 31.44 8.24
CA LEU A 614 24.96 30.83 7.60
C LEU A 614 26.29 31.53 7.91
N ASN A 615 26.30 32.60 8.70
CA ASN A 615 27.56 33.16 9.21
C ASN A 615 28.08 32.40 10.44
N ASN A 616 27.17 31.91 11.29
CA ASN A 616 27.50 31.42 12.65
C ASN A 616 27.09 29.96 12.89
N PHE A 617 26.11 29.43 12.16
CA PHE A 617 25.46 28.15 12.43
C PHE A 617 25.56 27.18 11.25
N ILE A 618 25.29 25.90 11.50
CA ILE A 618 25.35 24.82 10.51
C ILE A 618 23.97 24.26 10.15
N ILE A 619 23.91 23.57 9.02
CA ILE A 619 22.79 22.75 8.55
C ILE A 619 23.31 21.33 8.27
N PRO A 620 22.97 20.33 9.11
CA PRO A 620 23.19 18.94 8.77
C PRO A 620 22.42 18.56 7.50
N VAL A 621 23.10 17.90 6.56
CA VAL A 621 22.52 17.44 5.30
C VAL A 621 22.42 15.92 5.37
N ILE A 622 21.21 15.38 5.34
CA ILE A 622 20.95 13.93 5.40
C ILE A 622 20.55 13.47 4.01
N ALA A 623 21.45 12.72 3.37
CA ALA A 623 21.33 12.30 1.98
C ALA A 623 21.95 10.91 1.77
N ASP A 624 21.78 10.37 0.57
CA ASP A 624 22.37 9.12 0.12
C ASP A 624 23.91 9.20 -0.06
N TRP A 625 24.53 8.20 -0.68
CA TRP A 625 25.97 8.21 -0.96
C TRP A 625 26.40 9.36 -1.90
N PRO A 626 25.81 9.54 -3.10
CA PRO A 626 25.97 10.73 -3.93
C PRO A 626 25.94 12.05 -3.16
N GLY A 627 24.91 12.30 -2.35
CA GLY A 627 24.78 13.53 -1.57
C GLY A 627 25.88 13.67 -0.54
N GLN A 628 26.16 12.59 0.21
CA GLN A 628 27.22 12.60 1.23
C GLN A 628 28.60 12.89 0.61
N VAL A 629 28.94 12.24 -0.52
CA VAL A 629 30.28 12.30 -1.11
C VAL A 629 30.52 13.56 -1.94
N ASN A 630 29.51 14.06 -2.66
CA ASN A 630 29.64 15.27 -3.48
C ASN A 630 29.72 16.52 -2.61
N ILE A 631 28.82 16.68 -1.63
CA ILE A 631 28.84 17.84 -0.73
C ILE A 631 30.14 17.85 0.08
N ARG A 632 30.61 16.69 0.57
CA ARG A 632 31.91 16.59 1.26
C ARG A 632 33.10 16.90 0.35
N ARG A 633 33.02 16.62 -0.95
CA ARG A 633 34.05 17.03 -1.93
C ARG A 633 34.08 18.54 -2.10
N ALA A 634 32.92 19.20 -2.21
CA ALA A 634 32.84 20.66 -2.27
C ALA A 634 33.44 21.32 -1.02
N ILE A 635 33.08 20.84 0.18
CA ILE A 635 33.68 21.24 1.46
C ILE A 635 35.20 21.03 1.46
N THR A 636 35.67 19.82 1.09
CA THR A 636 37.10 19.49 1.07
C THR A 636 37.90 20.40 0.13
N LEU A 637 37.33 20.75 -1.03
CA LEU A 637 37.94 21.67 -1.97
C LEU A 637 37.96 23.11 -1.44
N ARG A 638 36.88 23.60 -0.81
CA ARG A 638 36.84 24.93 -0.17
C ARG A 638 37.87 25.04 0.95
N ILE A 639 37.97 24.04 1.83
CA ILE A 639 38.97 24.00 2.92
C ILE A 639 40.41 23.97 2.35
N LYS A 640 40.70 23.11 1.37
CA LYS A 640 42.08 22.92 0.86
C LYS A 640 42.56 24.00 -0.13
N LYS A 641 41.65 24.76 -0.77
CA LYS A 641 42.00 25.72 -1.84
C LYS A 641 41.41 27.13 -1.65
N GLY A 642 40.58 27.35 -0.63
CA GLY A 642 39.91 28.63 -0.40
C GLY A 642 39.06 29.06 -1.60
N ILE A 643 39.12 30.35 -1.94
CA ILE A 643 38.41 30.96 -3.08
C ILE A 643 38.80 30.30 -4.41
N ASN A 644 40.06 29.86 -4.56
CA ASN A 644 40.57 29.18 -5.77
C ASN A 644 39.95 27.80 -6.04
N SER A 645 39.03 27.34 -5.18
CA SER A 645 38.22 26.14 -5.41
C SER A 645 37.08 26.35 -6.41
N GLY A 646 36.61 27.59 -6.60
CA GLY A 646 35.34 27.90 -7.28
C GLY A 646 34.09 27.52 -6.49
N VAL A 647 34.23 27.06 -5.24
CA VAL A 647 33.11 26.66 -4.36
C VAL A 647 32.70 27.86 -3.48
N PRO A 648 31.40 28.14 -3.27
CA PRO A 648 30.93 29.15 -2.32
C PRO A 648 31.41 28.91 -0.88
N GLU A 649 31.40 29.94 -0.03
CA GLU A 649 31.83 29.79 1.38
C GLU A 649 30.74 29.15 2.25
N GLN A 650 29.47 29.45 1.96
CA GLN A 650 28.26 28.92 2.61
C GLN A 650 28.19 27.38 2.60
N VAL A 651 28.93 26.72 1.68
CA VAL A 651 29.08 25.26 1.64
C VAL A 651 29.78 24.71 2.90
N LEU A 652 30.61 25.50 3.58
CA LEU A 652 31.25 25.10 4.84
C LEU A 652 30.23 24.94 5.97
N ASN A 653 29.07 25.60 5.92
CA ASN A 653 28.03 25.46 6.93
C ASN A 653 27.25 24.14 6.82
N LEU A 654 27.53 23.33 5.80
CA LEU A 654 26.84 22.07 5.56
C LEU A 654 27.59 20.89 6.18
N ILE A 655 26.87 19.97 6.83
CA ILE A 655 27.43 18.75 7.41
C ILE A 655 26.80 17.52 6.77
N PRO A 656 27.39 16.95 5.70
CA PRO A 656 26.83 15.80 4.99
C PRO A 656 26.98 14.49 5.76
N MET A 657 25.88 13.97 6.28
CA MET A 657 25.75 12.67 6.94
C MET A 657 25.06 11.67 6.00
N ILE A 658 25.36 10.37 6.15
CA ILE A 658 24.69 9.32 5.39
C ILE A 658 23.28 9.05 5.94
N GLY A 659 22.31 8.92 5.05
CA GLY A 659 20.93 8.56 5.33
C GLY A 659 20.78 7.25 6.12
N PRO A 660 20.24 7.29 7.36
CA PRO A 660 20.02 6.09 8.17
C PRO A 660 19.04 5.10 7.54
N LEU A 661 18.04 5.59 6.81
CA LEU A 661 17.11 4.77 6.03
C LEU A 661 17.85 4.10 4.87
N HIS A 662 18.61 4.86 4.08
CA HIS A 662 19.47 4.34 3.00
C HIS A 662 20.47 3.28 3.45
N VAL A 663 21.07 3.44 4.64
CA VAL A 663 21.97 2.43 5.26
C VAL A 663 21.21 1.13 5.55
N SER A 664 19.98 1.21 6.06
CA SER A 664 19.15 0.02 6.31
C SER A 664 18.62 -0.63 5.03
N LEU A 665 18.25 0.17 4.01
CA LEU A 665 17.88 -0.32 2.68
C LEU A 665 19.03 -1.13 2.05
N ASN A 666 20.20 -0.49 1.89
CA ASN A 666 21.37 -1.08 1.23
C ASN A 666 21.93 -2.29 1.97
N SER A 667 21.86 -2.33 3.30
CA SER A 667 22.34 -3.46 4.09
C SER A 667 21.41 -4.67 4.03
N ARG A 668 20.08 -4.45 3.95
CA ARG A 668 19.11 -5.53 3.66
C ARG A 668 19.26 -6.06 2.23
N GLU A 669 19.41 -5.18 1.24
CA GLU A 669 19.58 -5.58 -0.18
C GLU A 669 20.83 -6.45 -0.38
N ILE A 670 22.01 -6.00 0.08
CA ILE A 670 23.26 -6.75 -0.14
C ILE A 670 23.32 -8.06 0.65
N LEU A 671 22.67 -8.12 1.82
CA LEU A 671 22.53 -9.34 2.58
C LEU A 671 21.65 -10.33 1.82
N PHE A 672 20.47 -9.89 1.35
CA PHE A 672 19.55 -10.72 0.57
C PHE A 672 20.17 -11.23 -0.74
N GLN A 673 20.87 -10.36 -1.47
CA GLN A 673 21.58 -10.74 -2.71
C GLN A 673 22.76 -11.69 -2.46
N THR A 674 23.47 -11.55 -1.33
CA THR A 674 24.62 -12.42 -1.04
C THR A 674 24.20 -13.81 -0.56
N TYR A 675 23.09 -13.91 0.18
CA TYR A 675 22.52 -15.17 0.65
C TYR A 675 21.29 -15.59 -0.17
N HIS A 676 21.23 -15.20 -1.45
CA HIS A 676 20.05 -15.46 -2.31
C HIS A 676 19.69 -16.95 -2.37
N PHE A 677 20.69 -17.83 -2.43
CA PHE A 677 20.50 -19.29 -2.40
C PHE A 677 19.67 -19.76 -1.18
N PHE A 678 19.98 -19.23 0.01
CA PHE A 678 19.26 -19.54 1.24
C PHE A 678 17.84 -18.94 1.24
N PHE A 679 17.69 -17.69 0.79
CA PHE A 679 16.40 -17.00 0.77
C PHE A 679 15.45 -17.53 -0.33
N GLU A 680 15.99 -18.04 -1.44
CA GLU A 680 15.24 -18.72 -2.51
C GLU A 680 14.69 -20.07 -2.01
N MET A 681 15.54 -20.89 -1.38
CA MET A 681 15.11 -22.13 -0.69
C MET A 681 14.00 -21.85 0.35
N LEU A 682 14.16 -20.80 1.16
CA LEU A 682 13.17 -20.39 2.15
C LEU A 682 11.86 -19.90 1.51
N TYR A 683 11.93 -19.08 0.46
CA TYR A 683 10.75 -18.57 -0.26
C TYR A 683 9.97 -19.71 -0.94
N HIS A 684 10.65 -20.67 -1.56
CA HIS A 684 10.01 -21.88 -2.11
C HIS A 684 9.39 -22.75 -1.00
N ASN A 685 10.07 -22.94 0.14
CA ASN A 685 9.46 -23.64 1.28
C ASN A 685 8.17 -22.94 1.75
N LEU A 686 8.21 -21.61 1.93
CA LEU A 686 7.08 -20.82 2.41
C LEU A 686 5.89 -20.82 1.44
N PHE A 687 6.12 -20.53 0.15
CA PHE A 687 5.06 -20.22 -0.83
C PHE A 687 4.90 -21.25 -1.97
N GLY A 688 5.75 -22.29 -1.99
CA GLY A 688 5.73 -23.40 -2.93
C GLY A 688 6.61 -23.19 -4.17
N ASP A 689 7.27 -24.26 -4.63
CA ASP A 689 8.27 -24.30 -5.72
C ASP A 689 7.81 -23.73 -7.08
N LYS A 690 6.51 -23.50 -7.25
CA LYS A 690 5.90 -22.90 -8.45
C LYS A 690 5.89 -21.36 -8.42
N LYS A 691 6.25 -20.75 -7.29
CA LYS A 691 6.46 -19.30 -7.15
C LYS A 691 7.91 -18.97 -7.48
N ILE A 692 8.13 -17.89 -8.24
CA ILE A 692 9.46 -17.46 -8.67
C ILE A 692 9.87 -16.26 -7.81
N LEU A 693 10.97 -16.37 -7.08
CA LEU A 693 11.60 -15.22 -6.42
C LEU A 693 12.37 -14.40 -7.47
N SER A 694 12.21 -13.09 -7.47
CA SER A 694 13.05 -12.22 -8.31
C SER A 694 14.48 -12.17 -7.77
N GLN A 695 15.47 -12.10 -8.66
CA GLN A 695 16.88 -11.82 -8.29
C GLN A 695 17.04 -10.45 -7.59
N LYS A 696 16.12 -9.51 -7.86
CA LYS A 696 15.87 -8.30 -7.06
C LYS A 696 14.37 -8.25 -6.70
N PRO A 697 13.95 -8.77 -5.53
CA PRO A 697 12.57 -8.63 -5.06
C PRO A 697 12.29 -7.18 -4.65
N LYS A 698 11.01 -6.79 -4.63
CA LYS A 698 10.62 -5.48 -4.06
C LYS A 698 11.00 -5.43 -2.57
N GLN A 699 11.36 -4.24 -2.08
CA GLN A 699 11.90 -4.07 -0.72
C GLN A 699 10.93 -4.54 0.39
N THR A 700 9.63 -4.53 0.14
CA THR A 700 8.59 -5.11 1.00
C THR A 700 8.72 -6.62 1.16
N VAL A 701 9.04 -7.35 0.08
CA VAL A 701 9.29 -8.80 0.07
C VAL A 701 10.59 -9.14 0.79
N ILE A 702 11.67 -8.38 0.54
CA ILE A 702 12.94 -8.50 1.28
C ILE A 702 12.69 -8.31 2.78
N ASN A 703 11.94 -7.26 3.17
CA ASN A 703 11.63 -6.97 4.57
C ASN A 703 10.82 -8.10 5.24
N LEU A 704 9.82 -8.65 4.55
CA LEU A 704 8.99 -9.75 5.03
C LEU A 704 9.82 -11.03 5.25
N ILE A 705 10.65 -11.43 4.26
CA ILE A 705 11.46 -12.65 4.36
C ILE A 705 12.49 -12.52 5.48
N LEU A 706 13.18 -11.37 5.60
CA LEU A 706 14.15 -11.15 6.68
C LEU A 706 13.48 -11.16 8.07
N HIS A 707 12.30 -10.53 8.21
CA HIS A 707 11.52 -10.55 9.46
C HIS A 707 11.09 -11.97 9.84
N LEU A 708 10.51 -12.73 8.91
CA LEU A 708 10.13 -14.13 9.14
C LEU A 708 11.34 -15.01 9.46
N THR A 709 12.51 -14.73 8.85
CA THR A 709 13.78 -15.43 9.15
C THR A 709 14.24 -15.15 10.58
N TYR A 710 14.24 -13.89 11.00
CA TYR A 710 14.65 -13.51 12.36
C TYR A 710 13.73 -14.12 13.44
N HIS A 711 12.41 -14.02 13.26
CA HIS A 711 11.47 -14.56 14.24
C HIS A 711 11.41 -16.10 14.22
N GLY A 712 11.53 -16.73 13.04
CA GLY A 712 11.70 -18.17 12.92
C GLY A 712 12.98 -18.71 13.58
N TRP A 713 14.09 -17.96 13.50
CA TRP A 713 15.30 -18.26 14.27
C TRP A 713 15.09 -18.09 15.77
N LYS A 714 14.56 -16.94 16.20
CA LYS A 714 14.31 -16.60 17.62
C LYS A 714 13.51 -17.68 18.36
N ASN A 715 12.60 -18.38 17.67
CA ASN A 715 11.81 -19.47 18.24
C ASN A 715 12.63 -20.72 18.62
N ILE A 716 13.69 -21.06 17.86
CA ILE A 716 14.44 -22.32 17.99
C ILE A 716 15.89 -22.14 18.47
N ARG A 717 16.38 -20.91 18.38
CA ARG A 717 17.76 -20.47 18.64
C ARG A 717 18.42 -21.25 19.76
N ASP A 718 17.85 -21.19 20.96
CA ASP A 718 18.54 -21.62 22.16
C ASP A 718 18.77 -23.14 22.19
N ILE A 719 17.86 -23.94 21.60
CA ILE A 719 18.03 -25.38 21.43
C ILE A 719 19.14 -25.68 20.41
N VAL A 720 19.14 -25.00 19.26
CA VAL A 720 20.16 -25.19 18.23
C VAL A 720 21.54 -24.81 18.77
N THR A 721 21.67 -23.64 19.41
CA THR A 721 22.95 -23.21 20.00
C THR A 721 23.40 -24.09 21.16
N LYS A 722 22.47 -24.73 21.91
CA LYS A 722 22.82 -25.73 22.92
C LYS A 722 23.38 -27.00 22.28
N ARG A 723 22.66 -27.59 21.31
CA ARG A 723 23.03 -28.85 20.64
C ARG A 723 24.40 -28.74 19.93
N PHE A 724 24.67 -27.62 19.26
CA PHE A 724 25.93 -27.38 18.54
C PHE A 724 27.06 -26.78 19.39
N GLY A 725 26.74 -26.17 20.54
CA GLY A 725 27.72 -25.61 21.48
C GLY A 725 28.80 -24.72 20.83
N ASN A 726 30.05 -25.03 21.16
CA ASN A 726 31.27 -24.33 20.68
C ASN A 726 31.82 -24.90 19.35
N LEU A 727 30.97 -25.41 18.44
CA LEU A 727 31.42 -25.94 17.15
C LEU A 727 32.00 -24.85 16.24
N LYS A 728 33.18 -25.12 15.65
CA LYS A 728 33.93 -24.21 14.77
C LYS A 728 33.54 -24.30 13.27
N ASP A 729 32.71 -25.27 12.91
CA ASP A 729 32.36 -25.60 11.52
C ASP A 729 31.88 -24.38 10.69
N ALA A 730 32.34 -24.30 9.44
CA ALA A 730 32.13 -23.15 8.57
C ALA A 730 30.67 -22.94 8.13
N GLU A 731 29.88 -24.00 7.91
CA GLU A 731 28.45 -23.86 7.60
C GLU A 731 27.66 -23.44 8.85
N TYR A 732 27.97 -24.04 10.01
CA TYR A 732 27.36 -23.65 11.28
C TYR A 732 27.66 -22.18 11.62
N GLN A 733 28.94 -21.77 11.56
CA GLN A 733 29.36 -20.40 11.87
C GLN A 733 28.83 -19.38 10.84
N MET A 734 28.71 -19.75 9.57
CA MET A 734 27.97 -18.96 8.56
C MET A 734 26.52 -18.74 8.96
N MET A 735 25.80 -19.79 9.38
CA MET A 735 24.41 -19.68 9.79
C MET A 735 24.24 -18.85 11.07
N ILE A 736 25.16 -18.95 12.04
CA ILE A 736 25.14 -18.11 13.25
C ILE A 736 25.41 -16.63 12.93
N ASP A 737 26.38 -16.30 12.07
CA ASP A 737 26.58 -14.90 11.64
C ASP A 737 25.43 -14.36 10.78
N LEU A 738 24.75 -15.20 9.99
CA LEU A 738 23.54 -14.79 9.27
C LEU A 738 22.38 -14.50 10.23
N LEU A 739 22.01 -15.48 11.05
CA LEU A 739 20.77 -15.47 11.84
C LEU A 739 20.86 -14.68 13.16
N ASP A 740 21.99 -14.80 13.88
CA ASP A 740 22.17 -14.21 15.21
C ASP A 740 22.87 -12.82 15.18
N ASN A 741 23.42 -12.44 14.01
CA ASN A 741 24.10 -11.18 13.79
C ASN A 741 23.51 -10.37 12.62
N SER A 742 23.71 -10.81 11.38
CA SER A 742 23.50 -9.98 10.19
C SER A 742 22.03 -9.61 9.92
N ILE A 743 21.11 -10.58 9.98
CA ILE A 743 19.67 -10.31 9.77
C ILE A 743 19.12 -9.34 10.83
N PRO A 744 19.21 -9.62 12.16
CA PRO A 744 18.64 -8.72 13.16
C PRO A 744 19.29 -7.33 13.17
N LEU A 745 20.60 -7.22 12.90
CA LEU A 745 21.29 -5.94 12.77
C LEU A 745 20.74 -5.09 11.62
N THR A 746 20.53 -5.67 10.43
CA THR A 746 20.02 -4.93 9.25
C THR A 746 18.54 -4.57 9.36
N LEU A 747 17.74 -5.35 10.10
CA LEU A 747 16.39 -4.99 10.50
C LEU A 747 16.40 -3.83 11.49
N ASP A 748 17.10 -3.97 12.62
CA ASP A 748 16.96 -3.08 13.77
C ASP A 748 17.65 -1.71 13.62
N ILE A 749 18.75 -1.59 12.87
CA ILE A 749 19.61 -0.38 12.90
C ILE A 749 18.83 0.91 12.65
N TYR A 750 17.99 0.95 11.62
CA TYR A 750 17.04 2.04 11.43
C TYR A 750 15.77 1.82 12.24
N ALA A 751 15.20 0.61 12.16
CA ALA A 751 13.81 0.40 12.52
C ALA A 751 13.52 0.44 14.02
N ILE A 752 14.51 0.10 14.86
CA ILE A 752 14.45 0.18 16.32
C ILE A 752 15.47 1.19 16.84
N LEU A 753 16.78 1.02 16.56
CA LEU A 753 17.85 1.76 17.24
C LEU A 753 17.87 3.26 16.88
N PHE A 754 17.83 3.58 15.60
CA PHE A 754 17.77 4.97 15.15
C PHE A 754 16.46 5.65 15.61
N ARG A 755 15.31 5.01 15.39
CA ARG A 755 13.99 5.59 15.69
C ARG A 755 13.67 5.71 17.18
N SER A 756 14.22 4.87 18.06
CA SER A 756 14.11 5.05 19.50
C SER A 756 15.00 6.16 20.05
N GLY A 757 15.94 6.67 19.24
CA GLY A 757 16.93 7.66 19.64
C GLY A 757 18.08 7.10 20.45
N PHE A 758 18.24 5.76 20.52
CA PHE A 758 19.28 5.12 21.31
C PHE A 758 20.66 5.23 20.63
N PHE A 759 21.27 6.41 20.76
CA PHE A 759 22.50 6.80 20.06
C PHE A 759 23.67 5.85 20.26
N GLU A 760 23.91 5.37 21.48
CA GLU A 760 25.09 4.52 21.76
C GLU A 760 24.97 3.15 21.04
N GLY A 761 23.78 2.55 21.03
CA GLY A 761 23.51 1.31 20.31
C GLY A 761 23.47 1.49 18.79
N TYR A 762 22.98 2.65 18.31
CA TYR A 762 23.08 3.02 16.90
C TYR A 762 24.54 3.21 16.45
N LEU A 763 25.39 3.79 17.29
CA LEU A 763 26.82 3.99 17.00
C LEU A 763 27.58 2.65 16.90
N GLU A 764 27.41 1.73 17.88
CA GLU A 764 27.97 0.38 17.77
C GLU A 764 27.44 -0.36 16.54
N SER A 765 26.13 -0.27 16.29
CA SER A 765 25.50 -0.94 15.14
C SER A 765 25.95 -0.36 13.80
N THR A 766 26.32 0.92 13.75
CA THR A 766 26.94 1.55 12.57
C THR A 766 28.34 0.98 12.31
N VAL A 767 29.13 0.68 13.35
CA VAL A 767 30.41 -0.04 13.22
C VAL A 767 30.18 -1.47 12.73
N LYS A 768 29.20 -2.20 13.29
CA LYS A 768 28.85 -3.57 12.86
C LYS A 768 28.33 -3.62 11.42
N ILE A 769 27.51 -2.66 10.99
CA ILE A 769 27.04 -2.52 9.60
C ILE A 769 28.18 -2.14 8.65
N TRP A 770 29.12 -1.29 9.07
CA TRP A 770 30.31 -1.02 8.25
C TRP A 770 31.16 -2.29 8.02
N ILE A 771 31.35 -3.10 9.06
CA ILE A 771 32.05 -4.40 8.94
C ILE A 771 31.31 -5.34 7.99
N LEU A 772 29.98 -5.40 8.07
CA LEU A 772 29.14 -6.15 7.13
C LEU A 772 29.33 -5.66 5.68
N PHE A 773 29.26 -4.34 5.44
CA PHE A 773 29.50 -3.77 4.10
C PHE A 773 30.93 -4.03 3.58
N GLN A 774 31.95 -4.01 4.46
CA GLN A 774 33.33 -4.30 4.11
C GLN A 774 33.52 -5.79 3.75
N ARG A 775 32.97 -6.72 4.55
CA ARG A 775 33.01 -8.18 4.27
C ARG A 775 32.25 -8.53 3.00
N LEU A 776 31.00 -8.08 2.88
CA LEU A 776 30.14 -8.30 1.72
C LEU A 776 30.61 -7.54 0.46
N ARG A 777 31.61 -6.66 0.60
CA ARG A 777 32.19 -5.80 -0.45
C ARG A 777 31.14 -4.91 -1.12
N ARG A 778 30.15 -4.40 -0.37
CA ARG A 778 29.15 -3.45 -0.89
C ARG A 778 29.87 -2.20 -1.36
N HIS A 779 29.84 -1.94 -2.67
CA HIS A 779 30.45 -0.73 -3.18
C HIS A 779 29.77 0.53 -2.61
N ASN A 780 30.51 1.64 -2.56
CA ASN A 780 30.13 2.89 -1.90
C ASN A 780 29.90 2.80 -0.36
N TYR A 781 29.04 1.91 0.12
CA TYR A 781 28.71 1.78 1.54
C TYR A 781 29.82 1.13 2.39
N ASN A 782 30.84 0.53 1.79
CA ASN A 782 32.09 0.22 2.52
C ASN A 782 32.92 1.47 2.89
N LYS A 783 32.52 2.66 2.38
CA LYS A 783 33.11 3.98 2.64
C LYS A 783 32.15 4.91 3.41
N ALA A 784 30.84 4.89 3.10
CA ALA A 784 29.86 5.85 3.62
C ALA A 784 29.81 5.99 5.17
N PRO A 785 29.80 4.89 5.97
CA PRO A 785 29.78 5.00 7.43
C PRO A 785 31.10 5.52 8.02
N LEU A 786 32.25 5.34 7.34
CA LEU A 786 33.55 5.80 7.85
C LEU A 786 33.62 7.33 7.95
N MET A 787 32.92 8.05 7.07
CA MET A 787 32.79 9.51 7.18
C MET A 787 31.99 9.90 8.43
N PHE A 788 30.85 9.26 8.68
CA PHE A 788 30.05 9.50 9.89
C PHE A 788 30.82 9.16 11.18
N LEU A 789 31.52 8.02 11.21
CA LEU A 789 32.34 7.61 12.34
C LEU A 789 33.51 8.57 12.59
N SER A 790 34.24 9.00 11.55
CA SER A 790 35.29 10.02 11.64
C SER A 790 34.77 11.30 12.30
N ASP A 791 33.63 11.80 11.83
CA ASP A 791 33.04 13.04 12.30
C ASP A 791 32.56 12.91 13.75
N VAL A 792 31.81 11.85 14.09
CA VAL A 792 31.31 11.60 15.46
C VAL A 792 32.45 11.45 16.46
N PHE A 793 33.51 10.70 16.13
CA PHE A 793 34.69 10.59 17.00
C PHE A 793 35.43 11.92 17.11
N TYR A 794 35.51 12.71 16.04
CA TYR A 794 36.11 14.06 16.08
C TYR A 794 35.33 15.00 16.99
N TRP A 795 34.01 15.13 16.79
CA TRP A 795 33.13 15.97 17.61
C TRP A 795 33.14 15.56 19.09
N THR A 796 33.17 14.26 19.36
CA THR A 796 33.35 13.73 20.73
C THR A 796 34.70 14.18 21.31
N SER A 797 35.81 14.03 20.58
CA SER A 797 37.15 14.46 21.02
C SER A 797 37.31 15.98 21.21
N LYS A 798 36.43 16.78 20.62
CA LYS A 798 36.42 18.26 20.70
C LYS A 798 35.32 18.83 21.58
N ASN A 799 34.48 17.99 22.19
CA ASN A 799 33.27 18.38 22.91
C ASN A 799 32.39 19.36 22.11
N HIS A 800 32.19 19.09 20.81
CA HIS A 800 31.44 19.97 19.92
C HIS A 800 29.92 19.81 20.18
N PRO A 801 29.13 20.89 20.36
CA PRO A 801 27.73 20.82 20.82
C PRO A 801 26.82 19.84 20.06
N ILE A 802 27.09 19.61 18.78
CA ILE A 802 26.42 18.61 17.93
C ILE A 802 26.37 17.20 18.55
N ILE A 803 27.35 16.77 19.35
CA ILE A 803 27.35 15.42 19.94
C ILE A 803 26.24 15.23 20.97
N ASN A 804 25.90 16.29 21.73
CA ASN A 804 24.80 16.27 22.69
C ASN A 804 23.44 16.31 21.97
N ILE A 805 23.37 17.03 20.84
CA ILE A 805 22.15 17.09 20.02
C ILE A 805 21.90 15.74 19.34
N LEU A 806 22.93 15.08 18.81
CA LEU A 806 22.86 13.72 18.29
C LEU A 806 22.44 12.70 19.38
N LYS A 807 23.08 12.74 20.56
CA LYS A 807 22.73 11.85 21.68
C LYS A 807 21.28 11.98 22.14
N ASN A 808 20.73 13.20 22.16
CA ASN A 808 19.39 13.47 22.67
C ASN A 808 18.29 13.47 21.59
N ASN A 809 18.63 13.62 20.30
CA ASN A 809 17.66 13.89 19.22
C ASN A 809 17.98 13.15 17.90
N LEU A 810 18.72 12.04 17.96
CA LEU A 810 19.10 11.22 16.78
C LEU A 810 17.98 11.01 15.73
N PRO A 811 16.70 10.70 16.07
CA PRO A 811 15.70 10.27 15.09
C PRO A 811 15.30 11.33 14.04
N ILE A 812 15.73 12.59 14.22
CA ILE A 812 15.39 13.73 13.36
C ILE A 812 16.41 13.89 12.21
N PHE A 813 17.61 13.32 12.35
CA PHE A 813 18.66 13.28 11.33
C PHE A 813 18.32 12.22 10.26
N ASN A 814 17.19 12.39 9.58
CA ASN A 814 16.49 11.34 8.85
C ASN A 814 16.22 11.72 7.38
N ASP A 815 16.34 10.73 6.50
CA ASP A 815 16.06 10.77 5.07
C ASP A 815 14.62 10.34 4.70
N TYR A 816 13.85 9.79 5.65
CA TYR A 816 12.43 9.45 5.46
C TYR A 816 11.56 10.59 4.88
N PHE A 817 11.86 11.85 5.21
CA PHE A 817 11.06 12.99 4.76
C PHE A 817 11.10 13.19 3.24
N VAL A 818 12.24 12.95 2.58
CA VAL A 818 12.34 13.10 1.12
C VAL A 818 11.69 11.92 0.38
N GLU A 819 11.88 10.70 0.85
CA GLU A 819 11.19 9.51 0.31
C GLU A 819 9.66 9.56 0.46
N ASN A 820 9.18 10.03 1.62
CA ASN A 820 7.74 10.23 1.86
C ASN A 820 7.17 11.34 0.94
N PHE A 821 7.97 12.38 0.64
CA PHE A 821 7.60 13.40 -0.34
C PHE A 821 7.59 12.85 -1.78
N HIS A 822 8.61 12.10 -2.18
CA HIS A 822 8.66 11.43 -3.48
C HIS A 822 7.49 10.46 -3.65
N SER A 823 7.16 9.64 -2.66
CA SER A 823 5.99 8.75 -2.70
C SER A 823 4.69 9.53 -2.88
N SER A 824 4.52 10.61 -2.11
CA SER A 824 3.38 11.53 -2.25
C SER A 824 3.29 12.15 -3.65
N LEU A 825 4.42 12.41 -4.31
CA LEU A 825 4.49 12.93 -5.68
C LEU A 825 4.24 11.83 -6.73
N ARG A 826 4.85 10.64 -6.58
CA ARG A 826 4.65 9.45 -7.43
C ARG A 826 3.16 9.09 -7.52
N HIS A 827 2.47 9.04 -6.38
CA HIS A 827 1.02 8.75 -6.30
C HIS A 827 0.12 9.81 -6.97
N GLN A 828 0.60 11.05 -7.12
CA GLN A 828 -0.17 12.17 -7.66
C GLN A 828 0.25 12.58 -9.09
N THR A 829 1.30 11.99 -9.66
CA THR A 829 1.76 12.21 -11.05
C THR A 829 1.24 11.12 -12.00
N ALA A 830 1.41 11.33 -13.31
CA ALA A 830 1.09 10.37 -14.37
C ALA A 830 1.93 10.67 -15.63
N GLU A 831 2.08 9.72 -16.57
CA GLU A 831 2.87 9.88 -17.82
C GLU A 831 2.35 10.93 -18.81
N SER A 832 1.21 11.56 -18.51
CA SER A 832 0.66 12.69 -19.26
C SER A 832 1.03 14.05 -18.68
N ASN A 833 1.69 14.13 -17.51
CA ASN A 833 2.10 15.40 -16.93
C ASN A 833 3.38 15.94 -17.58
N SER A 834 3.34 17.21 -17.96
CA SER A 834 4.54 17.96 -18.34
C SER A 834 5.34 18.40 -17.11
N GLU A 835 6.61 18.70 -17.32
CA GLU A 835 7.55 19.25 -16.33
C GLU A 835 6.92 20.27 -15.37
N LEU A 836 6.37 21.38 -15.91
CA LEU A 836 5.74 22.45 -15.12
C LEU A 836 4.55 21.94 -14.28
N GLN A 837 3.84 20.90 -14.72
CA GLN A 837 2.76 20.29 -13.92
C GLN A 837 3.30 19.42 -12.78
N ILE A 838 4.48 18.80 -12.94
CA ILE A 838 5.15 18.04 -11.87
C ILE A 838 5.70 19.02 -10.82
N ILE A 839 6.40 20.08 -11.24
CA ILE A 839 6.89 21.15 -10.35
C ILE A 839 5.72 21.80 -9.59
N GLN A 840 4.64 22.15 -10.30
CA GLN A 840 3.45 22.70 -9.65
C GLN A 840 2.81 21.69 -8.66
N LYS A 841 2.76 20.39 -8.99
CA LYS A 841 2.28 19.35 -8.05
C LYS A 841 3.15 19.27 -6.81
N ALA A 842 4.47 19.31 -6.92
CA ALA A 842 5.38 19.34 -5.77
C ALA A 842 5.08 20.53 -4.83
N LYS A 843 4.90 21.75 -5.40
CA LYS A 843 4.58 22.97 -4.63
C LYS A 843 3.17 22.93 -4.00
N ILE A 844 2.20 22.26 -4.63
CA ILE A 844 0.87 22.02 -4.02
C ILE A 844 0.95 21.00 -2.88
N ILE A 845 1.73 19.93 -3.04
CA ILE A 845 1.91 18.91 -1.98
C ILE A 845 2.53 19.55 -0.74
N ASP A 846 3.55 20.40 -0.91
CA ASP A 846 4.13 21.21 0.17
C ASP A 846 3.11 22.13 0.87
N ALA A 847 2.26 22.82 0.11
CA ALA A 847 1.26 23.74 0.67
C ALA A 847 0.07 23.03 1.35
N GLU A 848 -0.37 21.88 0.86
CA GLU A 848 -1.53 21.16 1.41
C GLU A 848 -1.16 20.16 2.52
N ARG A 849 0.04 19.55 2.54
CA ARG A 849 0.39 18.44 3.44
C ARG A 849 0.18 18.74 4.93
N ASN A 850 0.52 19.95 5.36
CA ASN A 850 0.50 20.32 6.79
C ASN A 850 -0.81 20.99 7.23
N ASN A 851 -1.70 21.35 6.28
CA ASN A 851 -2.89 22.14 6.58
C ASN A 851 -4.00 21.93 5.53
N ASN A 852 -4.44 20.67 5.39
CA ASN A 852 -5.66 20.28 4.67
C ASN A 852 -6.73 19.71 5.65
N PRO A 853 -7.51 20.58 6.32
CA PRO A 853 -8.59 20.18 7.23
C PRO A 853 -9.66 19.28 6.58
N PHE A 854 -9.83 19.36 5.26
CA PHE A 854 -10.78 18.51 4.52
C PHE A 854 -10.32 17.04 4.53
N LYS A 855 -9.06 16.75 4.16
CA LYS A 855 -8.50 15.39 4.19
C LYS A 855 -8.61 14.79 5.60
N ASN A 856 -8.19 15.52 6.63
CA ASN A 856 -8.25 15.08 8.02
C ASN A 856 -9.68 14.86 8.57
N SER A 857 -10.68 15.49 7.95
CA SER A 857 -12.08 15.35 8.36
C SER A 857 -12.79 14.19 7.67
N PHE A 858 -12.48 13.93 6.39
CA PHE A 858 -13.33 13.08 5.53
C PHE A 858 -12.62 11.85 4.92
N VAL A 859 -11.29 11.75 4.95
CA VAL A 859 -10.57 10.58 4.43
C VAL A 859 -10.47 9.50 5.52
N ASN A 860 -11.06 8.33 5.25
CA ASN A 860 -10.97 7.18 6.15
C ASN A 860 -9.61 6.47 6.01
N LEU A 861 -8.79 6.56 7.05
CA LEU A 861 -7.59 5.73 7.20
C LEU A 861 -8.04 4.29 7.52
N ARG A 862 -7.84 3.35 6.59
CA ARG A 862 -7.96 1.92 6.87
C ARG A 862 -6.68 1.48 7.56
N ASN A 863 -6.77 0.94 8.78
CA ASN A 863 -5.66 0.25 9.42
C ASN A 863 -5.77 -1.26 9.11
N PRO A 864 -4.86 -1.84 8.28
CA PRO A 864 -4.94 -3.24 7.87
C PRO A 864 -4.49 -4.25 8.94
N ALA A 865 -3.90 -3.79 10.06
CA ALA A 865 -3.10 -4.63 10.97
C ALA A 865 -3.85 -5.79 11.68
N LYS A 866 -5.19 -5.84 11.63
CA LYS A 866 -6.00 -6.79 12.43
C LYS A 866 -6.36 -8.12 11.78
N SER A 867 -6.20 -8.30 10.47
CA SER A 867 -6.37 -9.62 9.82
C SER A 867 -5.07 -10.44 9.83
N GLN A 868 -3.95 -9.79 9.52
CA GLN A 868 -2.63 -10.40 9.25
C GLN A 868 -1.98 -11.13 10.46
N ILE A 869 -2.60 -11.07 11.65
CA ILE A 869 -2.03 -11.48 12.94
C ILE A 869 -1.81 -12.99 13.06
N LYS A 870 -2.78 -13.79 12.61
CA LYS A 870 -2.71 -15.26 12.73
C LYS A 870 -1.78 -15.87 11.68
N GLU A 871 -1.73 -15.26 10.50
CA GLU A 871 -0.96 -15.71 9.34
C GLU A 871 0.55 -15.55 9.60
N LEU A 872 1.01 -14.39 10.10
CA LEU A 872 2.43 -14.17 10.40
C LEU A 872 3.00 -15.19 11.39
N LYS A 873 2.29 -15.50 12.49
CA LYS A 873 2.75 -16.50 13.47
C LYS A 873 2.86 -17.91 12.89
N SER A 874 1.95 -18.29 12.00
CA SER A 874 2.01 -19.57 11.28
C SER A 874 3.23 -19.63 10.35
N LEU A 875 3.52 -18.53 9.64
CA LEU A 875 4.71 -18.41 8.80
C LEU A 875 6.01 -18.44 9.65
N GLU A 876 6.07 -17.75 10.80
CA GLU A 876 7.21 -17.80 11.74
C GLU A 876 7.51 -19.25 12.20
N LYS A 877 6.48 -20.02 12.59
CA LYS A 877 6.63 -21.46 12.91
C LYS A 877 7.07 -22.29 11.69
N LYS A 878 6.58 -21.98 10.48
CA LYS A 878 6.99 -22.67 9.24
C LYS A 878 8.46 -22.41 8.88
N VAL A 879 8.96 -21.18 9.06
CA VAL A 879 10.39 -20.87 8.92
C VAL A 879 11.22 -21.65 9.93
N SER A 880 10.74 -21.77 11.17
CA SER A 880 11.43 -22.53 12.21
C SER A 880 11.63 -24.01 11.83
N LEU A 881 10.60 -24.63 11.23
CA LEU A 881 10.67 -26.00 10.68
C LEU A 881 11.69 -26.12 9.53
N PHE A 882 11.72 -25.14 8.62
CA PHE A 882 12.74 -25.09 7.57
C PHE A 882 14.14 -24.98 8.16
N LEU A 883 14.36 -24.11 9.15
CA LEU A 883 15.67 -23.93 9.79
C LEU A 883 16.15 -25.21 10.49
N PHE A 884 15.28 -25.93 11.22
CA PHE A 884 15.65 -27.25 11.77
C PHE A 884 16.18 -28.20 10.67
N SER A 885 15.49 -28.27 9.52
CA SER A 885 15.92 -29.12 8.39
C SER A 885 17.26 -28.70 7.76
N ILE A 886 17.65 -27.42 7.87
CA ILE A 886 18.97 -26.94 7.46
C ILE A 886 20.03 -27.35 8.49
N PHE A 887 19.77 -27.17 9.79
CA PHE A 887 20.74 -27.55 10.81
C PHE A 887 20.94 -29.08 10.92
N ASP A 888 19.93 -29.92 10.70
CA ASP A 888 20.13 -31.37 10.62
C ASP A 888 20.98 -31.80 9.41
N LYS A 889 20.97 -31.04 8.30
CA LYS A 889 21.93 -31.25 7.18
C LYS A 889 23.34 -30.82 7.56
N ILE A 890 23.50 -29.63 8.17
CA ILE A 890 24.80 -29.13 8.62
C ILE A 890 25.44 -30.12 9.61
N HIS A 891 24.64 -30.69 10.52
CA HIS A 891 25.07 -31.75 11.44
C HIS A 891 25.60 -33.01 10.73
N GLN A 892 25.02 -33.39 9.58
CA GLN A 892 25.51 -34.51 8.76
C GLN A 892 26.78 -34.17 7.95
N ASN A 893 27.10 -32.88 7.79
CA ASN A 893 28.17 -32.37 6.93
C ASN A 893 29.33 -31.68 7.67
N ILE A 894 29.36 -31.73 9.01
CA ILE A 894 30.41 -31.11 9.85
C ILE A 894 31.81 -31.46 9.32
N GLY A 895 32.62 -30.45 9.01
CA GLY A 895 33.99 -30.62 8.52
C GLY A 895 34.12 -31.03 7.04
N ASN A 896 33.03 -31.17 6.29
CA ASN A 896 33.07 -31.49 4.85
C ASN A 896 33.17 -30.24 3.94
N THR A 897 33.06 -29.03 4.50
CA THR A 897 33.28 -27.76 3.78
C THR A 897 34.70 -27.68 3.23
N LYS A 898 34.87 -27.27 1.96
CA LYS A 898 36.19 -27.28 1.28
C LYS A 898 36.43 -26.00 0.49
N GLN A 899 37.63 -25.43 0.63
CA GLN A 899 38.10 -24.37 -0.26
C GLN A 899 38.41 -24.97 -1.65
N ILE A 900 37.96 -24.30 -2.71
CA ILE A 900 38.07 -24.80 -4.11
C ILE A 900 39.21 -24.12 -4.87
N ASN A 901 39.31 -22.78 -4.76
CA ASN A 901 40.18 -21.96 -5.61
C ASN A 901 41.18 -21.11 -4.81
N ASN A 902 42.30 -20.78 -5.48
CA ASN A 902 43.29 -19.76 -5.07
C ASN A 902 43.21 -18.51 -5.98
N ASP A 903 41.99 -18.11 -6.36
CA ASP A 903 41.73 -16.82 -7.00
C ASP A 903 41.97 -15.66 -6.02
N ARG A 904 41.91 -14.41 -6.52
CA ARG A 904 42.00 -13.17 -5.71
C ARG A 904 41.05 -13.15 -4.50
N TYR A 905 39.95 -13.89 -4.57
CA TYR A 905 39.06 -14.20 -3.45
C TYR A 905 38.79 -15.71 -3.48
N PRO A 906 39.04 -16.46 -2.39
CA PRO A 906 38.77 -17.89 -2.36
C PRO A 906 37.28 -18.21 -2.43
N LYS A 907 36.99 -19.40 -2.98
CA LYS A 907 35.67 -20.03 -3.01
C LYS A 907 35.60 -21.21 -2.05
N PHE A 908 34.42 -21.46 -1.51
CA PHE A 908 34.13 -22.60 -0.65
C PHE A 908 32.92 -23.39 -1.19
N TYR A 909 33.01 -24.72 -1.19
CA TYR A 909 31.88 -25.61 -1.43
C TYR A 909 31.16 -25.88 -0.10
N LEU A 910 29.83 -25.70 -0.07
CA LEU A 910 28.96 -25.88 1.09
C LEU A 910 28.10 -27.16 0.90
N PRO A 911 28.46 -28.31 1.50
CA PRO A 911 27.80 -29.59 1.24
C PRO A 911 26.31 -29.67 1.63
N SER A 912 25.85 -28.88 2.61
CA SER A 912 24.43 -28.88 3.02
C SER A 912 23.52 -28.11 2.07
N PHE A 913 24.12 -27.27 1.22
CA PHE A 913 23.46 -26.40 0.26
C PHE A 913 23.76 -26.77 -1.20
N ASP A 914 24.69 -27.70 -1.46
CA ASP A 914 25.14 -28.16 -2.79
C ASP A 914 25.53 -26.99 -3.72
N ILE A 915 26.39 -26.09 -3.21
CA ILE A 915 26.71 -24.82 -3.87
C ILE A 915 28.15 -24.34 -3.62
N GLU A 916 28.74 -23.67 -4.61
CA GLU A 916 29.96 -22.88 -4.44
C GLU A 916 29.64 -21.44 -4.02
N VAL A 917 30.26 -20.95 -2.94
CA VAL A 917 30.16 -19.55 -2.49
C VAL A 917 31.51 -18.84 -2.51
N ASP A 918 31.49 -17.52 -2.63
CA ASP A 918 32.64 -16.65 -2.37
C ASP A 918 32.80 -16.43 -0.85
N VAL A 919 34.04 -16.37 -0.37
CA VAL A 919 34.41 -16.18 1.06
C VAL A 919 33.71 -15.03 1.80
N LYS A 920 33.13 -14.04 1.11
CA LYS A 920 32.29 -13.00 1.74
C LYS A 920 31.06 -13.55 2.51
N VAL A 921 30.61 -14.75 2.12
CA VAL A 921 29.47 -15.47 2.73
C VAL A 921 29.87 -16.06 4.09
N LEU A 922 31.12 -16.47 4.25
CA LEU A 922 31.64 -16.96 5.53
C LEU A 922 31.87 -15.79 6.51
N PRO A 923 31.91 -16.06 7.84
CA PRO A 923 32.22 -15.05 8.85
C PRO A 923 33.57 -14.34 8.66
N LEU A 924 33.75 -13.24 9.40
CA LEU A 924 34.85 -12.30 9.19
C LEU A 924 36.25 -12.94 9.22
N GLY A 925 36.46 -13.98 10.02
CA GLY A 925 37.76 -14.65 10.20
C GLY A 925 38.30 -15.27 8.92
N TRP A 926 37.44 -15.90 8.11
CA TRP A 926 37.81 -16.47 6.80
C TRP A 926 38.21 -15.40 5.77
N ASN A 927 37.88 -14.12 6.02
CA ASN A 927 38.29 -13.00 5.18
C ASN A 927 39.64 -12.37 5.63
N THR A 928 40.20 -12.81 6.77
CA THR A 928 41.50 -12.33 7.29
C THR A 928 42.68 -13.11 6.70
N GLN A 929 43.92 -12.64 6.93
CA GLN A 929 45.13 -13.34 6.49
C GLN A 929 45.35 -14.70 7.19
N LYS A 930 44.76 -14.89 8.38
CA LYS A 930 44.82 -16.14 9.13
C LYS A 930 43.41 -16.65 9.34
N ILE A 931 42.92 -17.47 8.42
CA ILE A 931 41.61 -18.13 8.54
C ILE A 931 41.54 -18.97 9.83
N PRO A 932 40.34 -19.22 10.38
CA PRO A 932 40.17 -20.18 11.48
C PRO A 932 40.71 -21.56 11.06
N ALA A 933 41.45 -22.22 11.95
CA ALA A 933 42.11 -23.48 11.63
C ALA A 933 41.19 -24.70 11.82
N ASP A 934 41.10 -25.58 10.82
CA ASP A 934 40.28 -26.81 10.88
C ASP A 934 40.97 -27.94 11.68
N ASP A 935 42.30 -27.91 11.81
CA ASP A 935 43.12 -28.97 12.43
C ASP A 935 43.23 -28.86 13.96
N LYS A 936 42.75 -27.76 14.55
CA LYS A 936 42.83 -27.51 15.99
C LYS A 936 41.79 -26.48 16.47
N PHE A 937 41.43 -26.56 17.74
CA PHE A 937 40.51 -25.59 18.34
C PHE A 937 41.11 -24.18 18.41
N CYS A 938 42.26 -23.98 19.08
CA CYS A 938 42.75 -22.64 19.42
C CYS A 938 43.56 -21.98 18.28
N ASP A 939 43.08 -20.81 17.81
CA ASP A 939 43.70 -19.99 16.77
C ASP A 939 44.77 -19.01 17.31
N ALA A 940 45.06 -19.00 18.62
CA ALA A 940 46.17 -18.22 19.18
C ALA A 940 47.52 -18.65 18.56
N ASN A 941 48.42 -17.68 18.32
CA ASN A 941 49.75 -17.99 17.77
C ASN A 941 50.61 -18.79 18.76
N ASN A 942 50.54 -18.46 20.05
CA ASN A 942 51.39 -19.00 21.11
C ASN A 942 50.58 -19.86 22.11
N CYS A 943 49.65 -20.70 21.62
CA CYS A 943 48.90 -21.57 22.51
C CYS A 943 49.81 -22.70 23.04
N LEU A 944 49.89 -22.84 24.37
CA LEU A 944 50.68 -23.88 25.06
C LEU A 944 49.81 -25.04 25.58
N LEU A 945 48.49 -24.94 25.43
CA LEU A 945 47.53 -25.98 25.81
C LEU A 945 47.44 -27.03 24.69
N SER A 946 47.21 -28.28 25.07
CA SER A 946 47.12 -29.41 24.13
C SER A 946 45.95 -29.29 23.15
N ASN A 947 46.10 -29.85 21.94
CA ASN A 947 45.03 -29.94 20.93
C ASN A 947 43.84 -30.83 21.34
N SER A 948 43.81 -31.33 22.58
CA SER A 948 42.65 -31.97 23.20
C SER A 948 41.44 -31.03 23.15
N ILE A 949 40.33 -31.52 22.58
CA ILE A 949 39.12 -30.74 22.30
C ILE A 949 38.32 -30.54 23.61
N ASP A 950 38.86 -29.72 24.52
CA ASP A 950 38.18 -29.37 25.78
C ASP A 950 37.19 -28.21 25.54
N LEU A 951 36.05 -28.58 24.94
CA LEU A 951 34.92 -27.70 24.61
C LEU A 951 34.41 -26.89 25.81
N SER A 952 34.68 -27.33 27.04
CA SER A 952 34.27 -26.66 28.29
C SER A 952 35.00 -25.32 28.52
N ASN A 953 36.24 -25.21 28.06
CA ASN A 953 37.09 -24.03 28.26
C ASN A 953 37.44 -23.25 26.97
N GLY A 954 36.84 -23.67 25.85
CA GLY A 954 36.85 -22.92 24.60
C GLY A 954 35.81 -21.80 24.54
N ILE A 955 36.04 -20.84 23.64
CA ILE A 955 35.08 -19.88 23.09
C ILE A 955 35.30 -19.82 21.59
N VAL A 956 34.22 -19.88 20.80
CA VAL A 956 34.23 -19.45 19.39
C VAL A 956 33.69 -18.01 19.33
N LEU A 957 34.44 -17.10 18.72
CA LEU A 957 33.98 -15.73 18.47
C LEU A 957 33.12 -15.70 17.20
N LEU A 958 32.25 -14.69 17.10
CA LEU A 958 31.38 -14.47 15.93
C LEU A 958 32.10 -14.39 14.57
N CYS A 959 33.41 -14.12 14.56
CA CYS A 959 34.22 -14.16 13.35
C CYS A 959 34.63 -15.58 12.90
N GLY A 960 34.29 -16.63 13.66
CA GLY A 960 34.71 -18.02 13.44
C GLY A 960 36.05 -18.39 14.09
N HIS A 961 36.84 -17.40 14.54
CA HIS A 961 38.07 -17.68 15.30
C HIS A 961 37.75 -18.17 16.70
N SER A 962 38.44 -19.22 17.13
CA SER A 962 38.21 -19.85 18.44
C SER A 962 39.47 -19.87 19.31
N PHE A 963 39.27 -19.70 20.61
CA PHE A 963 40.33 -19.51 21.60
C PHE A 963 39.97 -20.21 22.91
N HIS A 964 40.96 -20.74 23.62
CA HIS A 964 40.79 -21.03 25.05
C HIS A 964 40.63 -19.70 25.82
N LYS A 965 39.77 -19.66 26.84
CA LYS A 965 39.45 -18.40 27.57
C LYS A 965 40.71 -17.66 28.06
N GLU A 966 41.65 -18.39 28.64
CA GLU A 966 42.95 -17.87 29.11
C GLU A 966 43.82 -17.32 27.99
N CYS A 967 43.78 -17.91 26.78
CA CYS A 967 44.51 -17.39 25.63
C CYS A 967 43.88 -16.08 25.13
N LEU A 968 42.55 -16.00 25.09
CA LEU A 968 41.82 -14.82 24.64
C LEU A 968 42.03 -13.62 25.59
N SER A 969 41.98 -13.83 26.90
CA SER A 969 42.24 -12.77 27.87
C SER A 969 43.72 -12.39 27.94
N THR A 970 44.61 -13.37 28.13
CA THR A 970 46.03 -13.12 28.49
C THR A 970 46.90 -12.72 27.30
N LEU A 971 46.62 -13.25 26.10
CA LEU A 971 47.42 -12.97 24.89
C LEU A 971 46.76 -11.97 23.94
N TYR A 972 45.46 -11.69 24.11
CA TYR A 972 44.65 -10.94 23.14
C TYR A 972 43.73 -9.86 23.76
N ASP A 973 43.68 -9.66 25.08
CA ASP A 973 42.90 -8.58 25.73
C ASP A 973 41.39 -8.61 25.33
N ASP A 974 40.86 -9.83 25.20
CA ASP A 974 39.51 -10.17 24.71
C ASP A 974 39.19 -9.66 23.28
N LYS A 975 40.21 -9.47 22.43
CA LYS A 975 40.10 -8.89 21.08
C LYS A 975 40.68 -9.81 20.01
N CYS A 976 39.91 -10.10 18.96
CA CYS A 976 40.43 -10.84 17.81
C CYS A 976 41.35 -9.95 16.93
N ASN A 977 42.64 -9.92 17.24
CA ASN A 977 43.64 -9.12 16.51
C ASN A 977 43.66 -9.42 15.00
N PHE A 978 43.51 -10.69 14.58
CA PHE A 978 43.44 -11.06 13.15
C PHE A 978 42.32 -10.33 12.39
N CYS A 979 41.19 -10.08 13.06
CA CYS A 979 40.08 -9.30 12.50
C CYS A 979 40.38 -7.79 12.59
N PHE A 980 41.00 -7.31 13.68
CA PHE A 980 41.42 -5.92 13.81
C PHE A 980 42.39 -5.49 12.69
N ASP A 981 43.36 -6.35 12.33
CA ASP A 981 44.34 -6.06 11.28
C ASP A 981 43.67 -5.97 9.90
N TYR A 982 42.75 -6.89 9.59
CA TYR A 982 41.93 -6.85 8.37
C TYR A 982 41.08 -5.58 8.31
N LEU A 983 40.40 -5.22 9.40
CA LEU A 983 39.54 -4.03 9.45
C LEU A 983 40.36 -2.75 9.33
N SER A 984 41.51 -2.65 10.00
CA SER A 984 42.42 -1.50 9.92
C SER A 984 42.94 -1.28 8.50
N SER A 985 43.42 -2.34 7.84
CA SER A 985 43.82 -2.28 6.42
C SER A 985 42.65 -1.90 5.50
N GLY A 986 41.43 -2.38 5.80
CA GLY A 986 40.21 -1.97 5.12
C GLY A 986 39.91 -0.48 5.25
N ILE A 987 40.03 0.09 6.45
CA ILE A 987 39.82 1.51 6.75
C ILE A 987 40.83 2.38 5.98
N GLU A 988 42.13 2.07 6.09
CA GLU A 988 43.18 2.81 5.38
C GLU A 988 42.98 2.80 3.87
N LYS A 989 42.68 1.63 3.29
CA LYS A 989 42.42 1.47 1.86
C LYS A 989 41.20 2.27 1.40
N ASN A 990 40.09 2.19 2.14
CA ASN A 990 38.85 2.85 1.80
C ASN A 990 38.96 4.38 1.95
N ILE A 991 39.66 4.86 2.98
CA ILE A 991 39.88 6.30 3.20
C ILE A 991 40.88 6.88 2.19
N LYS A 992 41.97 6.17 1.87
CA LYS A 992 42.89 6.59 0.79
C LYS A 992 42.18 6.74 -0.56
N SER A 993 41.19 5.88 -0.84
CA SER A 993 40.31 6.00 -2.02
C SER A 993 39.34 7.19 -1.92
N LEU A 994 38.76 7.45 -0.74
CA LEU A 994 37.95 8.66 -0.49
C LEU A 994 38.77 9.94 -0.69
N ASP A 995 39.93 10.07 -0.06
CA ASP A 995 40.75 11.30 -0.10
C ASP A 995 41.18 11.67 -1.51
N GLN A 996 41.46 10.68 -2.36
CA GLN A 996 41.73 10.88 -3.79
C GLN A 996 40.49 11.48 -4.51
N ARG A 997 39.30 10.92 -4.29
CA ARG A 997 38.04 11.44 -4.85
C ARG A 997 37.72 12.84 -4.33
N LEU A 998 37.80 13.05 -3.02
CA LEU A 998 37.46 14.31 -2.34
C LEU A 998 38.45 15.45 -2.65
N SER A 999 39.71 15.14 -2.98
CA SER A 999 40.73 16.17 -3.31
C SER A 999 40.81 16.52 -4.81
N THR A 1000 40.13 15.76 -5.67
CA THR A 1000 40.14 15.97 -7.12
C THR A 1000 39.42 17.28 -7.48
N SER A 1001 40.11 18.19 -8.20
CA SER A 1001 39.54 19.45 -8.71
C SER A 1001 38.27 19.20 -9.55
N LEU A 1002 37.32 20.13 -9.47
CA LEU A 1002 36.16 20.18 -10.38
C LEU A 1002 36.63 20.41 -11.83
N LYS A 1003 35.85 19.91 -12.80
CA LYS A 1003 35.99 20.21 -14.23
C LYS A 1003 34.64 20.62 -14.81
N GLU A 1004 34.65 21.37 -15.91
CA GLU A 1004 33.41 21.89 -16.52
C GLU A 1004 32.52 20.81 -17.11
N ASN A 1005 33.10 19.67 -17.50
CA ASN A 1005 32.42 18.49 -18.04
C ASN A 1005 32.85 17.23 -17.27
N GLU A 1006 32.52 17.14 -15.98
CA GLU A 1006 32.73 15.90 -15.23
C GLU A 1006 31.71 14.83 -15.65
N ILE A 1007 32.22 13.72 -16.19
CA ILE A 1007 31.46 12.48 -16.25
C ILE A 1007 31.07 12.11 -14.82
N PRO A 1008 29.79 11.80 -14.53
CA PRO A 1008 29.35 11.46 -13.20
C PRO A 1008 30.21 10.38 -12.53
N LEU A 1009 30.62 10.61 -11.29
CA LEU A 1009 31.43 9.67 -10.51
C LEU A 1009 30.60 8.51 -9.92
N PHE A 1010 29.65 8.02 -10.70
CA PHE A 1010 29.01 6.71 -10.54
C PHE A 1010 29.89 5.67 -11.24
N GLU A 1011 30.67 4.92 -10.48
CA GLU A 1011 31.07 3.59 -10.91
C GLU A 1011 29.78 2.78 -11.07
N LYS A 1012 29.42 2.43 -12.31
CA LYS A 1012 28.12 1.84 -12.63
C LYS A 1012 27.87 0.57 -11.82
N GLU A 1013 26.94 0.65 -10.89
CA GLU A 1013 26.13 -0.52 -10.55
C GLU A 1013 25.24 -0.78 -11.77
N ASN A 1014 25.16 -2.04 -12.24
CA ASN A 1014 24.26 -2.42 -13.33
C ASN A 1014 22.81 -2.56 -12.80
N ASN A 1015 22.34 -1.49 -12.17
CA ASN A 1015 20.96 -1.32 -11.74
C ASN A 1015 20.16 -0.89 -12.97
N ASN A 1016 19.83 -1.88 -13.81
CA ASN A 1016 18.67 -1.75 -14.69
C ASN A 1016 17.45 -1.78 -13.79
N ASP A 1017 17.00 -0.61 -13.34
CA ASP A 1017 15.79 -0.46 -12.53
C ASP A 1017 14.54 -0.55 -13.43
N ASP A 1018 14.45 -1.67 -14.17
CA ASP A 1018 13.24 -2.18 -14.78
C ASP A 1018 12.33 -2.71 -13.66
N GLU A 1019 11.74 -1.78 -12.87
CA GLU A 1019 10.61 -2.07 -11.99
C GLU A 1019 9.43 -2.59 -12.82
N ASN A 1020 9.42 -3.90 -13.07
CA ASN A 1020 8.28 -4.58 -13.65
C ASN A 1020 7.20 -4.66 -12.57
N ASP A 1021 6.20 -3.79 -12.66
CA ASP A 1021 4.99 -3.80 -11.84
C ASP A 1021 4.08 -5.01 -12.18
N GLU A 1022 4.56 -6.22 -11.87
CA GLU A 1022 3.68 -7.28 -11.41
C GLU A 1022 3.52 -7.14 -9.89
N GLU A 1023 2.27 -7.02 -9.43
CA GLU A 1023 1.96 -6.82 -8.02
C GLU A 1023 2.18 -8.10 -7.20
N GLU A 1024 3.40 -8.31 -6.68
CA GLU A 1024 3.63 -9.12 -5.48
C GLU A 1024 3.02 -8.42 -4.24
N ASN A 1025 1.70 -8.24 -4.25
CA ASN A 1025 0.96 -7.73 -3.09
C ASN A 1025 1.03 -8.76 -1.96
N ILE A 1026 1.54 -8.34 -0.80
CA ILE A 1026 1.63 -9.17 0.41
C ILE A 1026 0.25 -9.70 0.84
N GLU A 1027 -0.85 -8.98 0.58
CA GLU A 1027 -2.20 -9.49 0.85
C GLU A 1027 -2.50 -10.76 0.03
N ASN A 1028 -2.17 -10.78 -1.27
CA ASN A 1028 -2.28 -11.97 -2.14
C ASN A 1028 -1.32 -13.12 -1.74
N ILE A 1029 -0.30 -12.84 -0.94
CA ILE A 1029 0.66 -13.84 -0.42
C ILE A 1029 0.13 -14.46 0.88
N LEU A 1030 -0.48 -13.66 1.76
CA LEU A 1030 -0.99 -14.10 3.07
C LEU A 1030 -2.34 -14.85 2.99
N GLU A 1031 -3.25 -14.45 2.09
CA GLU A 1031 -4.64 -14.98 1.97
C GLU A 1031 -4.76 -16.49 1.61
N ARG A 1032 -3.68 -17.28 1.61
CA ARG A 1032 -3.68 -18.68 1.10
C ARG A 1032 -3.00 -19.74 1.95
N THR A 1033 -2.56 -19.44 3.18
CA THR A 1033 -1.91 -20.44 4.06
C THR A 1033 -2.83 -20.99 5.15
N GLU A 1034 -3.72 -21.92 4.78
CA GLU A 1034 -4.23 -22.93 5.71
C GLU A 1034 -3.22 -24.08 5.81
N CYS A 1035 -2.69 -24.38 7.01
CA CYS A 1035 -1.84 -25.55 7.23
C CYS A 1035 -1.72 -25.92 8.71
N ASP A 1036 -1.56 -27.21 9.00
CA ASP A 1036 -1.35 -27.80 10.34
C ASP A 1036 0.11 -27.65 10.84
N VAL A 1037 0.64 -26.42 10.76
CA VAL A 1037 2.03 -26.10 11.12
C VAL A 1037 2.26 -26.09 12.63
N GLU A 1038 1.21 -25.81 13.41
CA GLU A 1038 1.27 -25.72 14.88
C GLU A 1038 1.77 -27.05 15.48
N ASN A 1039 1.09 -28.16 15.17
CA ASN A 1039 1.43 -29.51 15.62
C ASN A 1039 2.80 -29.97 15.09
N GLN A 1040 3.10 -29.71 13.81
CA GLN A 1040 4.39 -30.10 13.21
C GLN A 1040 5.57 -29.41 13.89
N TYR A 1041 5.44 -28.10 14.15
CA TYR A 1041 6.44 -27.33 14.89
C TYR A 1041 6.62 -27.90 16.30
N ASP A 1042 5.53 -28.10 17.05
CA ASP A 1042 5.61 -28.55 18.44
C ASP A 1042 6.24 -29.96 18.53
N ILE A 1043 5.93 -30.87 17.59
CA ILE A 1043 6.58 -32.20 17.49
C ILE A 1043 8.07 -32.08 17.20
N MET A 1044 8.48 -31.30 16.18
CA MET A 1044 9.88 -31.16 15.80
C MET A 1044 10.71 -30.47 16.90
N TYR A 1045 10.11 -29.48 17.57
CA TYR A 1045 10.70 -28.79 18.72
C TYR A 1045 10.95 -29.75 19.89
N GLN A 1046 9.99 -30.64 20.19
CA GLN A 1046 10.19 -31.69 21.21
C GLN A 1046 11.21 -32.75 20.77
N GLN A 1047 11.29 -33.10 19.48
CA GLN A 1047 12.37 -33.97 18.99
C GLN A 1047 13.74 -33.31 19.22
N TRP A 1048 13.91 -32.05 18.82
CA TRP A 1048 15.14 -31.29 19.01
C TRP A 1048 15.53 -31.05 20.48
N LEU A 1049 14.56 -30.91 21.39
CA LEU A 1049 14.81 -30.86 22.85
C LEU A 1049 15.36 -32.17 23.44
N ASN A 1050 15.05 -33.31 22.83
CA ASN A 1050 15.36 -34.65 23.36
C ASN A 1050 16.62 -35.29 22.75
N TYR A 1051 17.37 -34.58 21.90
CA TYR A 1051 18.71 -35.00 21.51
C TYR A 1051 19.71 -34.77 22.65
N ASN A 1052 20.71 -35.66 22.74
CA ASN A 1052 21.92 -35.37 23.50
C ASN A 1052 22.74 -34.26 22.82
N ASP A 1053 23.51 -33.51 23.61
CA ASP A 1053 24.46 -32.53 23.11
C ASP A 1053 25.62 -33.20 22.33
N ILE A 1054 26.21 -32.48 21.38
CA ILE A 1054 27.26 -32.97 20.44
C ILE A 1054 28.65 -32.88 21.06
#